data_AF-A0A919XNK1-F1
#
_entry.id   AF-A0A919XNK1-F1
#
_cell.length_a   1.000
_cell.length_b   1.000
_cell.length_c   1.000
_cell.angle_alpha   90.00
_cell.angle_beta   90.00
_cell.angle_gamma   90.00
#
_symmetry.space_group_name_H-M   'P 1'
#
loop_
_entity.id
_entity.type
_entity.pdbx_description
1 polymer ?
#
loop_
_entity_poly.entity_id
_entity_poly.type
_entity_poly.pdbx_seq_one_letter_code
_entity_poly.pdbx_strand_id
1 'polypeptide(L)'
;MEGNILPRRILALITGLALIIGLLFPGIPIQAEPAGPYNLTVEEGSLKFNQVRLQWEGSPEVHVWDENGNMNGGYLNIWNPGLSVKPETTYRLYLTDLSDRSLKSNIIEFTTPPMDPSTLPEPPLTPPHNLTVTDVTYSAITLSWSGDPSKGYPVYVNGNYSGEVWNWSNSYTYTIPEATVTGAVYKFMVRAFEPPEQSADSNVVTIKWGELEAPQDLQIVTATKTAASIAWAKVDGATEYHILLDGEWIGTSDTNRYAITGLSENQTYRFSVIARNQLWESPESDSVEVIPGRNYQAVTYYTSWARSPEGRDFKPQDLDATKFTHIQYAFADLCWNGVTSGGADCQKAGVPLHEDYKFNGEVVLGDPVNDLLNFTELNAKKAAQPDLKLILSVGGWTWSDFFSVMAATEQTRLAFANSAVEFIREFGLDGIDIDWEYPVEGGEEGNTQSPDDRENFTLLMKTVREALDAAGAEDGRYYLLTIASSQADNFIINADLVRSVEYLDFISIMTYDYSGTWDSRAHHNSPLFYDPAHFSVSASRNHASGSLLANLTSGIPGYKLNLGVPFYGVGWLEVENGEYGAILRKDLNKDETFGTWESFKFDYQDLEGNYVNKNGYTRYWNEYAKVAYLYNKENGNFISYNDQQSMMYTAALVRSLDIAGIMSWESHGDRSLTLTNELVRNLPINGLAGAARLEQPRQLTVKSKAATALTVAWERLEEADAYEVYANRTYQGTTKENSFTLNRLQPQTDYLIQILAIHRAEDGSITRVSDFSEGMQAKTDAAPSTSPGTSSGTGSVSPGSPATVLPQDPVIGEGEGGSLQIKLRSEKVKGVTIAKVDSAAVLKAVKGSSSPRLELVVDSSDGQVKLTVSSEIVAAMAAKGDQAEILITAGKVQYRLPLSALKLEKESRSIVISILKPDSAEQDAIKTAVGDIAAKLLAEPLQFKIEITDGDGNLKELSDFGRAFVSRIFQLGRTAPNSNQATGILWDAKSSQLLHVPTLFEEDGEGNWTAELKRTGNSIYAVIEVSPETPEGVPAWAKEDVAAILAKQIVSSTEAKVYRADEKITRAEFASLLVHSLGLNLDSGASTFTDVGADHPSSREIEAAVKSGLIKGRTPDIFDPSALITRQEMAVMMDNAAQFAGKRPGSDASMLAGFKDQAEVSAFARQPVARLLELQIMNGVSATSLAPKAHATKAQAAVVVMRMLRVLELSN
;
A
#
# COMPACT_ATOMS: atom_id res chain seq x y z
N MET A 1 -41.12 -60.68 2.74
CA MET A 1 -41.25 -61.75 1.74
C MET A 1 -39.84 -62.12 1.27
N GLU A 2 -39.63 -63.41 1.04
CA GLU A 2 -38.36 -64.15 1.00
C GLU A 2 -37.45 -63.92 -0.23
N GLY A 3 -36.18 -64.34 -0.08
CA GLY A 3 -35.23 -64.76 -1.14
C GLY A 3 -33.84 -64.12 -0.96
N ASN A 4 -32.67 -64.79 -0.85
CA ASN A 4 -32.17 -66.16 -1.08
C ASN A 4 -30.91 -66.38 -0.19
N ILE A 5 -30.80 -67.40 0.66
CA ILE A 5 -30.12 -68.72 0.52
C ILE A 5 -28.62 -68.70 0.10
N LEU A 6 -27.73 -68.95 1.10
CA LEU A 6 -26.43 -69.68 1.18
C LEU A 6 -25.61 -70.04 -0.10
N PRO A 7 -24.24 -70.17 -0.05
CA PRO A 7 -23.53 -70.89 1.03
C PRO A 7 -22.16 -70.36 1.52
N ARG A 8 -22.05 -70.21 2.86
CA ARG A 8 -20.81 -70.21 3.65
C ARG A 8 -20.15 -71.61 3.77
N ARG A 9 -20.26 -72.47 2.75
CA ARG A 9 -19.68 -73.84 2.73
C ARG A 9 -18.63 -74.10 1.65
N ILE A 10 -18.23 -73.09 0.88
CA ILE A 10 -17.13 -73.23 -0.10
C ILE A 10 -15.78 -72.83 0.52
N LEU A 11 -15.76 -71.96 1.53
CA LEU A 11 -14.51 -71.46 2.12
C LEU A 11 -13.79 -72.48 3.03
N ALA A 12 -14.51 -73.46 3.60
CA ALA A 12 -13.92 -74.55 4.38
C ALA A 12 -13.36 -75.70 3.52
N LEU A 13 -13.70 -75.76 2.22
CA LEU A 13 -13.10 -76.73 1.29
C LEU A 13 -11.80 -76.21 0.67
N ILE A 14 -11.62 -74.88 0.57
CA ILE A 14 -10.45 -74.25 -0.06
C ILE A 14 -9.26 -74.18 0.92
N THR A 15 -9.52 -73.97 2.21
CA THR A 15 -8.46 -74.00 3.26
C THR A 15 -7.94 -75.42 3.51
N GLY A 16 -8.75 -76.45 3.30
CA GLY A 16 -8.31 -77.85 3.39
C GLY A 16 -7.45 -78.32 2.20
N LEU A 17 -7.60 -77.70 1.03
CA LEU A 17 -6.85 -78.06 -0.19
C LEU A 17 -5.43 -77.47 -0.20
N ALA A 18 -5.25 -76.27 0.37
CA ALA A 18 -3.94 -75.61 0.46
C ALA A 18 -2.95 -76.35 1.37
N LEU A 19 -3.42 -77.01 2.44
CA LEU A 19 -2.58 -77.81 3.34
C LEU A 19 -2.08 -79.11 2.70
N ILE A 20 -2.78 -79.63 1.68
CA ILE A 20 -2.40 -80.86 0.96
C ILE A 20 -1.44 -80.55 -0.20
N ILE A 21 -1.56 -79.38 -0.83
CA ILE A 21 -0.66 -78.96 -1.93
C ILE A 21 0.75 -78.61 -1.42
N GLY A 22 0.86 -78.07 -0.20
CA GLY A 22 2.15 -77.81 0.44
C GLY A 22 2.98 -79.06 0.79
N LEU A 23 2.36 -80.25 0.82
CA LEU A 23 3.05 -81.54 1.05
C LEU A 23 3.52 -82.21 -0.25
N LEU A 24 3.12 -81.71 -1.43
CA LEU A 24 3.41 -82.34 -2.72
C LEU A 24 4.42 -81.57 -3.60
N PHE A 25 4.78 -80.32 -3.25
CA PHE A 25 5.78 -79.53 -3.99
C PHE A 25 6.64 -78.65 -3.03
N PRO A 26 7.83 -79.09 -2.60
CA PRO A 26 8.74 -78.24 -1.84
C PRO A 26 9.43 -77.27 -2.80
N GLY A 27 9.00 -76.01 -2.84
CA GLY A 27 9.67 -74.96 -3.62
C GLY A 27 8.84 -73.76 -4.11
N ILE A 28 7.54 -73.67 -3.80
CA ILE A 28 6.73 -72.49 -4.15
C ILE A 28 6.67 -71.53 -2.95
N PRO A 29 7.20 -70.30 -3.04
CA PRO A 29 7.00 -69.31 -1.98
C PRO A 29 5.53 -68.91 -1.93
N ILE A 30 4.93 -69.06 -0.75
CA ILE A 30 3.63 -68.45 -0.44
C ILE A 30 3.93 -66.96 -0.24
N GLN A 31 3.43 -66.12 -1.14
CA GLN A 31 3.47 -64.67 -0.97
C GLN A 31 2.51 -64.33 0.18
N ALA A 32 3.06 -63.97 1.34
CA ALA A 32 2.30 -63.43 2.46
C ALA A 32 1.62 -62.12 2.02
N GLU A 33 0.42 -61.86 2.54
CA GLU A 33 -0.21 -60.53 2.41
C GLU A 33 0.81 -59.46 2.84
N PRO A 34 0.99 -58.36 2.09
CA PRO A 34 1.90 -57.31 2.49
C PRO A 34 1.42 -56.74 3.82
N ALA A 35 2.25 -56.88 4.86
CA ALA A 35 2.01 -56.20 6.13
C ALA A 35 2.20 -54.70 5.88
N GLY A 36 1.18 -53.90 6.21
CA GLY A 36 1.27 -52.44 6.21
C GLY A 36 2.42 -51.90 7.06
N PRO A 37 2.66 -50.58 7.11
CA PRO A 37 3.75 -50.05 7.91
C PRO A 37 3.53 -50.32 9.40
N TYR A 38 4.54 -50.79 10.12
CA TYR A 38 4.50 -51.01 11.57
C TYR A 38 5.86 -50.70 12.23
N ASN A 39 5.91 -50.64 13.57
CA ASN A 39 7.11 -50.26 14.35
C ASN A 39 7.68 -48.88 13.96
N LEU A 40 6.81 -47.89 13.74
CA LEU A 40 7.25 -46.52 13.50
C LEU A 40 7.98 -45.97 14.72
N THR A 41 9.20 -45.48 14.52
CA THR A 41 10.03 -44.78 15.52
C THR A 41 10.81 -43.63 14.88
N VAL A 42 11.35 -42.74 15.72
CA VAL A 42 12.39 -41.78 15.29
C VAL A 42 13.75 -42.49 15.30
N GLU A 43 14.53 -42.35 14.22
CA GLU A 43 15.90 -42.84 14.16
C GLU A 43 16.76 -42.12 15.21
N GLU A 44 17.47 -42.91 16.02
CA GLU A 44 18.29 -42.38 17.12
C GLU A 44 19.33 -41.37 16.62
N GLY A 45 19.36 -40.19 17.23
CA GLY A 45 20.30 -39.11 16.86
C GLY A 45 19.95 -38.36 15.57
N SER A 46 18.83 -38.67 14.91
CA SER A 46 18.39 -37.98 13.68
C SER A 46 17.60 -36.69 13.94
N LEU A 47 17.08 -36.49 15.15
CA LEU A 47 16.24 -35.35 15.50
C LEU A 47 17.06 -34.06 15.57
N LYS A 48 16.84 -33.20 14.59
CA LYS A 48 17.38 -31.83 14.49
C LYS A 48 16.25 -30.82 14.57
N PHE A 49 16.61 -29.54 14.63
CA PHE A 49 15.62 -28.45 14.70
C PHE A 49 14.73 -28.40 13.45
N ASN A 50 15.25 -28.81 12.29
CA ASN A 50 14.55 -28.76 11.00
C ASN A 50 14.33 -30.11 10.30
N GLN A 51 14.86 -31.20 10.84
CA GLN A 51 14.80 -32.50 10.19
C GLN A 51 14.71 -33.63 11.20
N VAL A 52 14.01 -34.69 10.85
CA VAL A 52 14.01 -35.97 11.56
C VAL A 52 14.08 -37.11 10.55
N ARG A 53 14.64 -38.28 10.93
CA ARG A 53 14.52 -39.51 10.13
C ARG A 53 13.60 -40.48 10.84
N LEU A 54 12.66 -41.07 10.10
CA LEU A 54 11.70 -42.03 10.61
C LEU A 54 12.11 -43.46 10.25
N GLN A 55 11.91 -44.42 11.16
CA GLN A 55 12.15 -45.84 10.88
C GLN A 55 10.87 -46.62 11.04
N TRP A 56 10.61 -47.54 10.11
CA TRP A 56 9.46 -48.43 10.14
C TRP A 56 9.79 -49.74 9.41
N GLU A 57 8.94 -50.74 9.59
CA GLU A 57 8.99 -52.03 8.90
C GLU A 57 7.71 -52.26 8.09
N GLY A 58 7.73 -53.25 7.19
CA GLY A 58 6.59 -53.61 6.34
C GLY A 58 6.65 -52.89 4.99
N SER A 59 5.78 -51.91 4.80
CA SER A 59 5.64 -51.16 3.54
C SER A 59 6.92 -50.43 3.13
N PRO A 60 7.43 -50.61 1.90
CA PRO A 60 8.63 -49.91 1.43
C PRO A 60 8.39 -48.41 1.17
N GLU A 61 7.13 -48.03 1.03
CA GLU A 61 6.63 -46.74 0.54
C GLU A 61 5.41 -46.34 1.37
N VAL A 62 5.43 -45.13 1.92
CA VAL A 62 4.45 -44.68 2.92
C VAL A 62 4.06 -43.22 2.76
N HIS A 63 2.86 -42.87 3.20
CA HIS A 63 2.49 -41.48 3.49
C HIS A 63 2.64 -41.18 4.97
N VAL A 64 3.05 -39.96 5.29
CA VAL A 64 3.13 -39.45 6.66
C VAL A 64 1.90 -38.60 6.97
N TRP A 65 1.26 -38.88 8.10
CA TRP A 65 0.04 -38.21 8.55
C TRP A 65 0.20 -37.69 9.97
N ASP A 66 -0.39 -36.54 10.27
CA ASP A 66 -0.56 -36.07 11.64
C ASP A 66 -1.73 -36.79 12.35
N GLU A 67 -1.91 -36.56 13.66
CA GLU A 67 -2.99 -37.18 14.44
C GLU A 67 -4.41 -36.81 13.97
N ASN A 68 -4.56 -35.71 13.24
CA ASN A 68 -5.83 -35.21 12.71
C ASN A 68 -6.14 -35.76 11.31
N GLY A 69 -5.20 -36.47 10.69
CA GLY A 69 -5.36 -37.02 9.35
C GLY A 69 -4.99 -36.06 8.22
N ASN A 70 -4.21 -35.01 8.51
CA ASN A 70 -3.59 -34.18 7.48
C ASN A 70 -2.25 -34.80 7.06
N MET A 71 -1.94 -34.78 5.77
CA MET A 71 -0.64 -35.23 5.27
C MET A 71 0.45 -34.26 5.71
N ASN A 72 1.57 -34.78 6.22
CA ASN A 72 2.66 -33.97 6.75
C ASN A 72 3.99 -34.36 6.08
N GLY A 73 4.51 -33.53 5.18
CA GLY A 73 5.77 -33.79 4.46
C GLY A 73 5.72 -34.86 3.36
N GLY A 74 4.52 -35.39 3.04
CA GLY A 74 4.27 -36.19 1.86
C GLY A 74 4.68 -37.67 1.96
N TYR A 75 5.23 -38.18 0.85
CA TYR A 75 5.64 -39.58 0.67
C TYR A 75 7.07 -39.80 1.18
N LEU A 76 7.27 -40.87 1.94
CA LEU A 76 8.58 -41.38 2.32
C LEU A 76 8.76 -42.79 1.77
N ASN A 77 10.01 -43.18 1.55
CA ASN A 77 10.36 -44.57 1.34
C ASN A 77 11.49 -44.98 2.26
N ILE A 78 11.64 -46.29 2.47
CA ILE A 78 12.63 -46.86 3.38
C ILE A 78 14.07 -46.47 3.03
N TRP A 79 14.33 -46.03 1.80
CA TRP A 79 15.64 -45.58 1.32
C TRP A 79 15.85 -44.07 1.54
N ASN A 80 14.78 -43.30 1.70
CA ASN A 80 14.79 -41.87 2.03
C ASN A 80 13.79 -41.56 3.18
N PRO A 81 14.13 -41.94 4.42
CA PRO A 81 13.24 -41.79 5.57
C PRO A 81 13.19 -40.37 6.19
N GLY A 82 13.79 -39.37 5.53
CA GLY A 82 13.93 -38.02 6.08
C GLY A 82 12.64 -37.21 5.95
N LEU A 83 12.23 -36.56 7.04
CA LEU A 83 11.08 -35.66 7.11
C LEU A 83 11.54 -34.27 7.55
N SER A 84 11.15 -33.24 6.80
CA SER A 84 11.33 -31.83 7.19
C SER A 84 10.35 -31.45 8.29
N VAL A 85 10.82 -30.71 9.29
CA VAL A 85 10.05 -30.32 10.48
C VAL A 85 10.39 -28.88 10.86
N LYS A 86 9.52 -28.21 11.60
CA LYS A 86 9.74 -26.86 12.14
C LYS A 86 10.44 -26.96 13.50
N PRO A 87 11.33 -26.01 13.86
CA PRO A 87 11.90 -25.92 15.21
C PRO A 87 10.85 -25.74 16.30
N GLU A 88 11.17 -26.17 17.52
CA GLU A 88 10.33 -26.05 18.72
C GLU A 88 8.88 -26.56 18.56
N THR A 89 8.65 -27.48 17.63
CA THR A 89 7.33 -27.97 17.26
C THR A 89 7.17 -29.41 17.72
N THR A 90 6.02 -29.70 18.33
CA THR A 90 5.67 -31.05 18.75
C THR A 90 4.86 -31.74 17.66
N TYR A 91 5.37 -32.86 17.17
CA TYR A 91 4.75 -33.66 16.12
C TYR A 91 4.13 -34.92 16.70
N ARG A 92 2.95 -35.27 16.18
CA ARG A 92 2.28 -36.56 16.43
C ARG A 92 1.94 -37.22 15.11
N LEU A 93 2.71 -38.25 14.74
CA LEU A 93 2.70 -38.78 13.36
C LEU A 93 2.40 -40.28 13.29
N TYR A 94 1.74 -40.72 12.22
CA TYR A 94 1.65 -42.13 11.80
C TYR A 94 1.86 -42.29 10.30
N LEU A 95 2.13 -43.52 9.87
CA LEU A 95 2.33 -43.88 8.46
C LEU A 95 1.15 -44.68 7.90
N THR A 96 0.88 -44.52 6.61
CA THR A 96 0.04 -45.45 5.83
C THR A 96 0.79 -46.04 4.65
N ASP A 97 0.43 -47.26 4.22
CA ASP A 97 0.93 -47.81 2.96
C ASP A 97 0.51 -46.93 1.76
N LEU A 98 1.41 -46.76 0.78
CA LEU A 98 1.16 -45.95 -0.41
C LEU A 98 0.00 -46.52 -1.26
N SER A 99 -0.09 -47.84 -1.37
CA SER A 99 -1.06 -48.55 -2.21
C SER A 99 -2.39 -48.85 -1.51
N ASP A 100 -2.38 -48.96 -0.18
CA ASP A 100 -3.58 -49.16 0.64
C ASP A 100 -3.54 -48.33 1.94
N ARG A 101 -4.14 -47.14 1.89
CA ARG A 101 -4.17 -46.18 3.01
C ARG A 101 -4.91 -46.68 4.26
N SER A 102 -5.64 -47.80 4.17
CA SER A 102 -6.29 -48.42 5.33
C SER A 102 -5.28 -49.07 6.29
N LEU A 103 -4.09 -49.40 5.79
CA LEU A 103 -3.01 -50.03 6.55
C LEU A 103 -2.17 -48.96 7.25
N LYS A 104 -2.23 -48.92 8.60
CA LYS A 104 -1.63 -47.87 9.44
C LYS A 104 -0.57 -48.40 10.40
N SER A 105 0.45 -47.58 10.66
CA SER A 105 1.42 -47.81 11.75
C SER A 105 0.89 -47.38 13.13
N ASN A 106 1.72 -47.56 14.17
CA ASN A 106 1.58 -46.85 15.43
C ASN A 106 1.83 -45.34 15.25
N ILE A 107 1.30 -44.54 16.18
CA ILE A 107 1.59 -43.10 16.28
C ILE A 107 2.87 -42.90 17.11
N ILE A 108 3.70 -41.94 16.74
CA ILE A 108 4.86 -41.44 17.50
C ILE A 108 4.66 -39.98 17.89
N GLU A 109 5.27 -39.55 18.99
CA GLU A 109 5.33 -38.14 19.42
C GLU A 109 6.77 -37.73 19.68
N PHE A 110 7.18 -36.56 19.19
CA PHE A 110 8.48 -35.96 19.47
C PHE A 110 8.42 -34.43 19.35
N THR A 111 9.34 -33.73 20.00
CA THR A 111 9.47 -32.26 19.92
C THR A 111 10.84 -31.91 19.36
N THR A 112 10.87 -31.09 18.31
CA THR A 112 12.12 -30.63 17.70
C THR A 112 12.85 -29.64 18.64
N PRO A 113 14.19 -29.68 18.69
CA PRO A 113 14.96 -28.70 19.47
C PRO A 113 14.86 -27.29 18.84
N PRO A 114 15.20 -26.23 19.61
CA PRO A 114 15.34 -24.88 19.06
C PRO A 114 16.50 -24.79 18.07
N MET A 115 16.38 -23.83 17.14
CA MET A 115 17.45 -23.45 16.23
C MET A 115 18.50 -22.62 16.98
N ASP A 116 19.80 -22.87 16.72
CA ASP A 116 20.92 -22.10 17.30
C ASP A 116 21.44 -21.06 16.29
N PRO A 117 21.14 -19.77 16.46
CA PRO A 117 21.53 -18.72 15.52
C PRO A 117 23.04 -18.56 15.37
N SER A 118 23.84 -18.97 16.36
CA SER A 118 25.30 -18.84 16.32
C SER A 118 25.97 -19.75 15.29
N THR A 119 25.20 -20.68 14.71
CA THR A 119 25.67 -21.61 13.69
C THR A 119 25.45 -21.09 12.26
N LEU A 120 24.74 -19.98 12.07
CA LEU A 120 24.49 -19.42 10.75
C LEU A 120 25.63 -18.50 10.29
N PRO A 121 25.92 -18.45 8.98
CA PRO A 121 26.79 -17.43 8.41
C PRO A 121 26.21 -16.02 8.62
N GLU A 122 27.09 -15.07 8.94
CA GLU A 122 26.73 -13.65 8.94
C GLU A 122 26.42 -13.18 7.52
N PRO A 123 25.36 -12.37 7.32
CA PRO A 123 25.02 -11.86 6.00
C PRO A 123 26.09 -10.89 5.49
N PRO A 124 26.39 -10.89 4.18
CA PRO A 124 27.34 -9.95 3.60
C PRO A 124 26.82 -8.51 3.71
N LEU A 125 27.74 -7.53 3.63
CA LEU A 125 27.38 -6.12 3.57
C LEU A 125 26.48 -5.86 2.35
N THR A 126 25.32 -5.24 2.58
CA THR A 126 24.32 -5.00 1.55
C THR A 126 24.84 -4.02 0.49
N PRO A 127 24.77 -4.36 -0.80
CA PRO A 127 25.17 -3.45 -1.86
C PRO A 127 24.20 -2.26 -1.98
N PRO A 128 24.69 -1.07 -2.36
CA PRO A 128 23.82 0.03 -2.75
C PRO A 128 23.01 -0.38 -3.99
N HIS A 129 21.77 0.05 -4.04
CA HIS A 129 20.82 -0.30 -5.10
C HIS A 129 20.28 0.95 -5.77
N ASN A 130 19.60 0.78 -6.90
CA ASN A 130 19.01 1.88 -7.66
C ASN A 130 20.02 2.99 -8.02
N LEU A 131 21.26 2.60 -8.38
CA LEU A 131 22.21 3.56 -8.94
C LEU A 131 21.61 4.12 -10.22
N THR A 132 21.43 5.44 -10.28
CA THR A 132 20.77 6.14 -11.38
C THR A 132 21.46 7.45 -11.66
N VAL A 133 21.33 7.95 -12.89
CA VAL A 133 21.69 9.33 -13.22
C VAL A 133 20.56 10.26 -12.79
N THR A 134 20.91 11.37 -12.15
CA THR A 134 19.97 12.43 -11.76
C THR A 134 20.19 13.72 -12.55
N ASP A 135 21.39 13.94 -13.09
CA ASP A 135 21.68 15.10 -13.91
C ASP A 135 22.84 14.85 -14.88
N VAL A 136 22.77 15.48 -16.05
CA VAL A 136 23.82 15.44 -17.08
C VAL A 136 24.00 16.85 -17.63
N THR A 137 25.19 17.40 -17.43
CA THR A 137 25.59 18.71 -17.96
C THR A 137 26.77 18.57 -18.92
N TYR A 138 27.13 19.61 -19.66
CA TYR A 138 28.26 19.57 -20.60
C TYR A 138 29.61 19.18 -19.96
N SER A 139 29.73 19.26 -18.64
CA SER A 139 30.97 19.01 -17.90
C SER A 139 30.86 17.97 -16.79
N ALA A 140 29.67 17.40 -16.53
CA ALA A 140 29.49 16.49 -15.40
C ALA A 140 28.30 15.54 -15.56
N ILE A 141 28.40 14.38 -14.91
CA ILE A 141 27.31 13.42 -14.69
C ILE A 141 27.09 13.30 -13.18
N THR A 142 25.86 13.48 -12.71
CA THR A 142 25.49 13.28 -11.31
C THR A 142 24.73 11.99 -11.15
N LEU A 143 25.15 11.19 -10.17
CA LEU A 143 24.58 9.90 -9.82
C LEU A 143 23.92 9.99 -8.44
N SER A 144 22.92 9.15 -8.21
CA SER A 144 22.40 8.84 -6.88
C SER A 144 22.10 7.35 -6.74
N TRP A 145 22.04 6.86 -5.50
CA TRP A 145 21.63 5.50 -5.18
C TRP A 145 20.89 5.42 -3.84
N SER A 146 20.25 4.29 -3.60
CA SER A 146 19.66 3.90 -2.32
C SER A 146 20.65 3.01 -1.56
N GLY A 147 20.71 3.16 -0.24
CA GLY A 147 21.59 2.38 0.66
C GLY A 147 21.88 3.14 1.96
N ASP A 148 22.37 2.44 2.99
CA ASP A 148 22.66 3.04 4.30
C ASP A 148 23.69 4.19 4.19
N PRO A 149 23.26 5.45 4.36
CA PRO A 149 24.14 6.61 4.21
C PRO A 149 25.27 6.67 5.26
N SER A 150 25.22 5.83 6.30
CA SER A 150 26.29 5.70 7.30
C SER A 150 27.55 5.03 6.76
N LYS A 151 27.43 4.25 5.67
CA LYS A 151 28.54 3.51 5.05
C LYS A 151 29.36 4.40 4.12
N GLY A 152 30.60 4.00 3.85
CA GLY A 152 31.40 4.60 2.79
C GLY A 152 30.96 4.07 1.43
N TYR A 153 31.05 4.88 0.38
CA TYR A 153 30.66 4.47 -0.97
C TYR A 153 31.76 4.71 -2.00
N PRO A 154 32.71 3.77 -2.17
CA PRO A 154 33.66 3.81 -3.28
C PRO A 154 32.92 3.80 -4.62
N VAL A 155 33.22 4.81 -5.45
CA VAL A 155 32.66 4.97 -6.78
C VAL A 155 33.71 4.58 -7.82
N TYR A 156 33.32 3.73 -8.75
CA TYR A 156 34.18 3.24 -9.82
C TYR A 156 33.66 3.74 -11.17
N VAL A 157 34.59 4.20 -12.01
CA VAL A 157 34.32 4.65 -13.39
C VAL A 157 35.18 3.83 -14.34
N ASN A 158 34.54 3.12 -15.26
CA ASN A 158 35.20 2.19 -16.19
C ASN A 158 36.13 1.19 -15.47
N GLY A 159 35.70 0.69 -14.31
CA GLY A 159 36.43 -0.24 -13.47
C GLY A 159 37.57 0.35 -12.62
N ASN A 160 37.83 1.66 -12.72
CA ASN A 160 38.84 2.35 -11.93
C ASN A 160 38.20 3.13 -10.78
N TYR A 161 38.82 3.12 -9.61
CA TYR A 161 38.39 3.94 -8.48
C TYR A 161 38.45 5.44 -8.87
N SER A 162 37.31 6.12 -8.76
CA SER A 162 37.15 7.54 -9.10
C SER A 162 37.03 8.43 -7.87
N GLY A 163 36.59 7.86 -6.75
CA GLY A 163 36.43 8.57 -5.49
C GLY A 163 35.61 7.74 -4.52
N GLU A 164 35.30 8.33 -3.38
CA GLU A 164 34.47 7.71 -2.38
C GLU A 164 33.59 8.78 -1.74
N VAL A 165 32.33 8.43 -1.54
CA VAL A 165 31.38 9.28 -0.83
C VAL A 165 31.34 8.89 0.64
N TRP A 166 31.48 9.90 1.48
CA TRP A 166 31.35 9.83 2.93
C TRP A 166 30.44 10.97 3.38
N ASN A 167 29.92 10.90 4.61
CA ASN A 167 29.10 11.92 5.27
C ASN A 167 27.59 11.89 4.94
N TRP A 168 26.97 10.71 4.97
CA TRP A 168 25.51 10.60 4.89
C TRP A 168 24.92 11.11 3.56
N SER A 169 25.67 10.91 2.47
CA SER A 169 25.23 11.25 1.12
C SER A 169 25.31 10.00 0.25
N ASN A 170 24.29 9.82 -0.59
CA ASN A 170 24.25 8.77 -1.61
C ASN A 170 24.25 9.38 -3.01
N SER A 171 25.04 10.43 -3.22
CA SER A 171 25.18 11.08 -4.51
C SER A 171 26.63 11.40 -4.83
N TYR A 172 26.98 11.29 -6.11
CA TYR A 172 28.33 11.54 -6.61
C TYR A 172 28.27 12.24 -7.96
N THR A 173 28.99 13.36 -8.10
CA THR A 173 29.14 14.07 -9.37
C THR A 173 30.50 13.76 -9.97
N TYR A 174 30.50 13.06 -11.11
CA TYR A 174 31.70 12.80 -11.91
C TYR A 174 31.94 13.95 -12.88
N THR A 175 33.13 14.55 -12.83
CA THR A 175 33.54 15.59 -13.78
C THR A 175 34.06 14.97 -15.08
N ILE A 176 33.51 15.39 -16.20
CA ILE A 176 33.86 14.89 -17.53
C ILE A 176 35.17 15.55 -18.00
N PRO A 177 36.17 14.76 -18.45
CA PRO A 177 37.41 15.31 -18.99
C PRO A 177 37.17 16.21 -20.22
N GLU A 178 37.89 17.34 -20.31
CA GLU A 178 37.74 18.31 -21.42
C GLU A 178 37.96 17.70 -22.83
N ALA A 179 38.72 16.61 -22.93
CA ALA A 179 39.01 15.92 -24.19
C ALA A 179 37.96 14.86 -24.58
N THR A 180 36.83 14.75 -23.86
CA THR A 180 35.81 13.73 -24.13
C THR A 180 35.15 13.99 -25.48
N VAL A 181 35.08 12.94 -26.31
CA VAL A 181 34.43 12.97 -27.62
C VAL A 181 33.07 12.27 -27.56
N THR A 182 32.15 12.67 -28.44
CA THR A 182 30.89 11.95 -28.65
C THR A 182 31.16 10.47 -28.93
N GLY A 183 30.38 9.59 -28.29
CA GLY A 183 30.52 8.15 -28.34
C GLY A 183 31.44 7.54 -27.28
N ALA A 184 32.09 8.34 -26.43
CA ALA A 184 32.84 7.83 -25.28
C ALA A 184 31.89 7.14 -24.28
N VAL A 185 32.31 6.00 -23.71
CA VAL A 185 31.48 5.21 -22.79
C VAL A 185 31.99 5.34 -21.35
N TYR A 186 31.08 5.62 -20.44
CA TYR A 186 31.31 5.68 -19.00
C TYR A 186 30.42 4.65 -18.30
N LYS A 187 31.05 3.72 -17.58
CA LYS A 187 30.36 2.74 -16.73
C LYS A 187 30.58 3.08 -15.26
N PHE A 188 29.50 3.27 -14.53
CA PHE A 188 29.50 3.61 -13.12
C PHE A 188 29.04 2.45 -12.27
N MET A 189 29.74 2.21 -11.16
CA MET A 189 29.36 1.24 -10.14
C MET A 189 29.70 1.81 -8.77
N VAL A 190 28.93 1.44 -7.76
CA VAL A 190 29.15 1.84 -6.38
C VAL A 190 29.15 0.59 -5.49
N ARG A 191 29.98 0.59 -4.45
CA ARG A 191 29.98 -0.45 -3.40
C ARG A 191 29.72 0.21 -2.06
N ALA A 192 29.04 -0.47 -1.15
CA ALA A 192 29.07 -0.10 0.26
C ALA A 192 30.40 -0.58 0.86
N PHE A 193 30.94 0.22 1.77
CA PHE A 193 32.22 -0.02 2.41
C PHE A 193 32.14 0.22 3.91
N GLU A 194 32.51 -0.81 4.67
CA GLU A 194 32.65 -0.78 6.11
C GLU A 194 33.92 -1.54 6.50
N PRO A 195 35.04 -0.85 6.76
CA PRO A 195 36.35 -1.49 6.91
C PRO A 195 36.35 -2.67 7.91
N PRO A 196 36.86 -3.85 7.53
CA PRO A 196 37.59 -4.15 6.28
C PRO A 196 36.72 -4.64 5.11
N GLU A 197 35.40 -4.70 5.26
CA GLU A 197 34.46 -5.34 4.33
C GLU A 197 33.97 -4.38 3.23
N GLN A 198 33.71 -4.92 2.05
CA GLN A 198 33.00 -4.23 0.96
C GLN A 198 31.84 -5.12 0.51
N SER A 199 30.74 -4.49 0.11
CA SER A 199 29.63 -5.20 -0.53
C SER A 199 30.01 -5.68 -1.93
N ALA A 200 29.09 -6.43 -2.54
CA ALA A 200 29.03 -6.59 -4.00
C ALA A 200 28.84 -5.22 -4.70
N ASP A 201 28.99 -5.22 -6.03
CA ASP A 201 28.70 -4.06 -6.87
C ASP A 201 27.19 -3.73 -6.86
N SER A 202 26.86 -2.44 -6.96
CA SER A 202 25.53 -1.98 -7.36
C SER A 202 25.19 -2.44 -8.79
N ASN A 203 23.96 -2.15 -9.23
CA ASN A 203 23.66 -2.15 -10.67
C ASN A 203 24.63 -1.21 -11.43
N VAL A 204 24.88 -1.53 -12.69
CA VAL A 204 25.82 -0.77 -13.53
C VAL A 204 25.05 0.29 -14.32
N VAL A 205 25.47 1.55 -14.24
CA VAL A 205 24.95 2.62 -15.10
C VAL A 205 25.93 2.89 -16.23
N THR A 206 25.48 2.78 -17.48
CA THR A 206 26.29 3.00 -18.69
C THR A 206 25.84 4.24 -19.46
N ILE A 207 26.70 5.24 -19.57
CA ILE A 207 26.45 6.46 -20.34
C ILE A 207 27.35 6.50 -21.57
N LYS A 208 26.74 6.62 -22.75
CA LYS A 208 27.43 6.91 -24.00
C LYS A 208 27.35 8.40 -24.30
N TRP A 209 28.47 9.10 -24.16
CA TRP A 209 28.52 10.56 -24.21
C TRP A 209 27.95 11.11 -25.53
N GLY A 210 26.94 11.97 -25.44
CA GLY A 210 26.30 12.57 -26.62
C GLY A 210 25.14 11.78 -27.20
N GLU A 211 24.77 10.64 -26.61
CA GLU A 211 23.74 9.72 -27.13
C GLU A 211 22.87 9.19 -25.98
N LEU A 212 21.58 9.01 -26.25
CA LEU A 212 20.66 8.22 -25.42
C LEU A 212 20.09 7.10 -26.27
N GLU A 213 20.02 5.89 -25.70
CA GLU A 213 19.39 4.75 -26.36
C GLU A 213 17.87 4.95 -26.42
N ALA A 214 17.25 4.45 -27.49
CA ALA A 214 15.79 4.44 -27.57
C ALA A 214 15.22 3.55 -26.45
N PRO A 215 14.11 3.94 -25.80
CA PRO A 215 13.42 3.05 -24.87
C PRO A 215 13.12 1.70 -25.52
N GLN A 216 13.43 0.63 -24.81
CA GLN A 216 13.24 -0.74 -25.26
C GLN A 216 12.07 -1.38 -24.53
N ASP A 217 11.52 -2.43 -25.14
CA ASP A 217 10.47 -3.26 -24.53
C ASP A 217 9.29 -2.41 -24.02
N LEU A 218 8.78 -1.52 -24.87
CA LEU A 218 7.54 -0.80 -24.59
C LEU A 218 6.40 -1.81 -24.58
N GLN A 219 5.65 -1.87 -23.47
CA GLN A 219 4.57 -2.82 -23.25
C GLN A 219 3.27 -2.13 -22.85
N ILE A 220 2.15 -2.79 -23.15
CA ILE A 220 0.85 -2.49 -22.54
C ILE A 220 0.81 -3.25 -21.22
N VAL A 221 0.84 -2.54 -20.10
CA VAL A 221 0.76 -3.14 -18.77
C VAL A 221 -0.69 -3.51 -18.47
N THR A 222 -1.59 -2.52 -18.57
CA THR A 222 -3.03 -2.70 -18.36
C THR A 222 -3.84 -1.86 -19.35
N ALA A 223 -5.08 -2.26 -19.62
CA ALA A 223 -6.05 -1.42 -20.33
C ALA A 223 -7.47 -1.66 -19.83
N THR A 224 -8.28 -0.59 -19.86
CA THR A 224 -9.70 -0.58 -19.53
C THR A 224 -10.50 -0.14 -20.77
N LYS A 225 -11.75 0.32 -20.63
CA LYS A 225 -12.48 0.98 -21.74
C LYS A 225 -12.00 2.40 -21.98
N THR A 226 -11.48 3.07 -20.95
CA THR A 226 -11.17 4.51 -21.01
C THR A 226 -9.75 4.87 -20.59
N ALA A 227 -8.95 3.89 -20.16
CA ALA A 227 -7.59 4.11 -19.72
C ALA A 227 -6.67 2.98 -20.17
N ALA A 228 -5.36 3.26 -20.17
CA ALA A 228 -4.31 2.26 -20.35
C ALA A 228 -3.06 2.68 -19.60
N SER A 229 -2.28 1.70 -19.14
CA SER A 229 -0.94 1.93 -18.61
C SER A 229 0.08 1.26 -19.52
N ILE A 230 1.14 2.01 -19.83
CA ILE A 230 2.28 1.54 -20.63
C ILE A 230 3.57 1.68 -19.82
N ALA A 231 4.53 0.81 -20.10
CA ALA A 231 5.83 0.82 -19.42
C ALA A 231 6.94 0.30 -20.34
N TRP A 232 8.18 0.65 -20.04
CA TRP A 232 9.34 0.33 -20.86
C TRP A 232 10.59 0.10 -20.00
N ALA A 233 11.62 -0.51 -20.57
CA ALA A 233 12.92 -0.63 -19.92
C ALA A 233 13.49 0.76 -19.60
N LYS A 234 13.94 0.98 -18.36
CA LYS A 234 14.56 2.25 -17.97
C LYS A 234 15.82 2.49 -18.81
N VAL A 235 16.00 3.71 -19.32
CA VAL A 235 17.15 4.10 -20.13
C VAL A 235 18.20 4.78 -19.23
N ASP A 236 19.41 4.24 -19.20
CA ASP A 236 20.52 4.85 -18.48
C ASP A 236 20.80 6.26 -18.98
N GLY A 237 20.85 7.22 -18.06
CA GLY A 237 21.08 8.63 -18.37
C GLY A 237 19.86 9.43 -18.74
N ALA A 238 18.68 8.80 -18.86
CA ALA A 238 17.42 9.51 -19.00
C ALA A 238 16.95 10.03 -17.64
N THR A 239 16.50 11.29 -17.61
CA THR A 239 15.88 11.94 -16.44
C THR A 239 14.41 12.26 -16.69
N GLU A 240 13.93 12.09 -17.93
CA GLU A 240 12.55 12.32 -18.35
C GLU A 240 12.26 11.49 -19.61
N TYR A 241 10.99 11.18 -19.84
CA TYR A 241 10.47 10.54 -21.05
C TYR A 241 9.32 11.36 -21.65
N HIS A 242 9.32 11.54 -22.96
CA HIS A 242 8.19 12.07 -23.71
C HIS A 242 7.29 10.94 -24.21
N ILE A 243 5.99 11.07 -23.98
CA ILE A 243 4.98 10.12 -24.45
C ILE A 243 4.34 10.66 -25.73
N LEU A 244 4.30 9.82 -26.75
CA LEU A 244 3.79 10.17 -28.08
C LEU A 244 2.54 9.35 -28.37
N LEU A 245 1.54 9.98 -28.99
CA LEU A 245 0.36 9.35 -29.58
C LEU A 245 0.37 9.64 -31.08
N ASP A 246 0.46 8.61 -31.91
CA ASP A 246 0.58 8.74 -33.38
C ASP A 246 1.70 9.72 -33.82
N GLY A 247 2.79 9.78 -33.04
CA GLY A 247 3.93 10.68 -33.26
C GLY A 247 3.76 12.10 -32.69
N GLU A 248 2.61 12.42 -32.10
CA GLU A 248 2.39 13.71 -31.42
C GLU A 248 2.63 13.60 -29.91
N TRP A 249 3.33 14.56 -29.32
CA TRP A 249 3.63 14.58 -27.90
C TRP A 249 2.39 14.91 -27.06
N ILE A 250 2.07 14.05 -26.08
CA ILE A 250 0.88 14.17 -25.22
C ILE A 250 1.20 14.39 -23.73
N GLY A 251 2.44 14.14 -23.30
CA GLY A 251 2.82 14.27 -21.89
C GLY A 251 4.23 13.78 -21.60
N THR A 252 4.66 13.92 -20.35
CA THR A 252 5.98 13.47 -19.87
C THR A 252 5.86 12.54 -18.67
N SER A 253 6.89 11.74 -18.44
CA SER A 253 7.08 10.92 -17.25
C SER A 253 8.52 11.03 -16.77
N ASP A 254 8.72 11.14 -15.47
CA ASP A 254 10.04 11.04 -14.81
C ASP A 254 10.41 9.59 -14.46
N THR A 255 9.48 8.66 -14.64
CA THR A 255 9.68 7.21 -14.48
C THR A 255 9.51 6.48 -15.81
N ASN A 256 9.84 5.20 -15.83
CA ASN A 256 9.70 4.33 -17.00
C ASN A 256 8.27 3.74 -17.18
N ARG A 257 7.27 4.46 -16.66
CA ARG A 257 5.85 4.08 -16.66
C ARG A 257 4.99 5.30 -16.97
N TYR A 258 3.84 5.10 -17.60
CA TYR A 258 2.87 6.16 -17.83
C TYR A 258 1.43 5.61 -17.88
N ALA A 259 0.48 6.38 -17.35
CA ALA A 259 -0.94 6.06 -17.40
C ALA A 259 -1.68 7.09 -18.26
N ILE A 260 -2.43 6.60 -19.24
CA ILE A 260 -3.25 7.39 -20.15
C ILE A 260 -4.71 7.23 -19.75
N THR A 261 -5.43 8.33 -19.62
CA THR A 261 -6.87 8.36 -19.32
C THR A 261 -7.63 9.14 -20.37
N GLY A 262 -8.96 8.98 -20.43
CA GLY A 262 -9.82 9.66 -21.41
C GLY A 262 -9.80 9.03 -22.80
N LEU A 263 -9.37 7.78 -22.92
CA LEU A 263 -9.43 7.03 -24.16
C LEU A 263 -10.87 6.64 -24.51
N SER A 264 -11.13 6.42 -25.80
CA SER A 264 -12.43 5.98 -26.30
C SER A 264 -12.42 4.49 -26.60
N GLU A 265 -13.47 3.79 -26.14
CA GLU A 265 -13.61 2.35 -26.33
C GLU A 265 -13.64 1.97 -27.83
N ASN A 266 -12.97 0.87 -28.19
CA ASN A 266 -12.86 0.34 -29.56
C ASN A 266 -12.12 1.25 -30.56
N GLN A 267 -11.49 2.34 -30.11
CA GLN A 267 -10.58 3.14 -30.92
C GLN A 267 -9.15 2.60 -30.79
N THR A 268 -8.40 2.55 -31.89
CA THR A 268 -6.98 2.18 -31.87
C THR A 268 -6.13 3.40 -31.56
N TYR A 269 -5.20 3.25 -30.62
CA TYR A 269 -4.20 4.25 -30.25
C TYR A 269 -2.81 3.64 -30.37
N ARG A 270 -1.87 4.36 -30.98
CA ARG A 270 -0.48 3.92 -31.12
C ARG A 270 0.43 4.81 -30.28
N PHE A 271 1.08 4.22 -29.29
CA PHE A 271 1.98 4.93 -28.38
C PHE A 271 3.43 4.58 -28.64
N SER A 272 4.31 5.57 -28.46
CA SER A 272 5.77 5.43 -28.48
C SER A 272 6.39 6.41 -27.50
N VAL A 273 7.68 6.20 -27.19
CA VAL A 273 8.38 6.93 -26.11
C VAL A 273 9.75 7.42 -26.58
N ILE A 274 10.13 8.62 -26.15
CA ILE A 274 11.48 9.17 -26.31
C ILE A 274 12.09 9.42 -24.93
N ALA A 275 13.29 8.91 -24.68
CA ALA A 275 14.07 9.19 -23.48
C ALA A 275 14.84 10.51 -23.62
N ARG A 276 14.96 11.25 -22.53
CA ARG A 276 15.57 12.59 -22.53
C ARG A 276 16.37 12.86 -21.26
N ASN A 277 17.33 13.76 -21.39
CA ASN A 277 17.90 14.51 -20.28
C ASN A 277 18.11 15.97 -20.70
N GLN A 278 18.82 16.77 -19.90
CA GLN A 278 19.04 18.19 -20.18
C GLN A 278 19.77 18.44 -21.53
N LEU A 279 20.54 17.48 -22.05
CA LEU A 279 21.38 17.67 -23.22
C LEU A 279 20.94 16.87 -24.44
N TRP A 280 20.37 15.68 -24.24
CA TRP A 280 20.19 14.68 -25.28
C TRP A 280 18.75 14.15 -25.30
N GLU A 281 18.35 13.71 -26.48
CA GLU A 281 17.11 13.00 -26.74
C GLU A 281 17.46 11.70 -27.47
N SER A 282 16.79 10.61 -27.12
CA SER A 282 16.93 9.35 -27.83
C SER A 282 16.15 9.36 -29.15
N PRO A 283 16.39 8.39 -30.04
CA PRO A 283 15.40 7.99 -31.03
C PRO A 283 14.09 7.54 -30.35
N GLU A 284 13.00 7.59 -31.11
CA GLU A 284 11.70 7.04 -30.72
C GLU A 284 11.78 5.52 -30.55
N SER A 285 11.10 4.99 -29.52
CA SER A 285 10.94 3.55 -29.30
C SER A 285 10.14 2.88 -30.41
N ASP A 286 10.11 1.55 -30.42
CA ASP A 286 9.04 0.82 -31.09
C ASP A 286 7.67 1.21 -30.49
N SER A 287 6.62 1.15 -31.31
CA SER A 287 5.28 1.56 -30.89
C SER A 287 4.42 0.38 -30.43
N VAL A 288 3.56 0.60 -29.44
CA VAL A 288 2.51 -0.35 -29.03
C VAL A 288 1.12 0.14 -29.43
N GLU A 289 0.24 -0.79 -29.80
CA GLU A 289 -1.15 -0.49 -30.15
C GLU A 289 -2.12 -0.91 -29.04
N VAL A 290 -2.83 0.06 -28.48
CA VAL A 290 -3.88 -0.16 -27.48
C VAL A 290 -5.23 0.03 -28.13
N ILE A 291 -6.16 -0.91 -27.90
CA ILE A 291 -7.57 -0.79 -28.27
C ILE A 291 -8.40 -0.93 -26.99
N PRO A 292 -8.75 0.19 -26.33
CA PRO A 292 -9.52 0.18 -25.09
C PRO A 292 -10.82 -0.63 -25.23
N GLY A 293 -11.13 -1.43 -24.22
CA GLY A 293 -12.24 -2.38 -24.24
C GLY A 293 -11.99 -3.66 -25.06
N ARG A 294 -10.76 -3.88 -25.54
CA ARG A 294 -10.29 -5.12 -26.22
C ARG A 294 -8.93 -5.64 -25.77
N ASN A 295 -8.28 -4.96 -24.84
CA ASN A 295 -7.00 -5.35 -24.25
C ASN A 295 -7.13 -5.56 -22.73
N TYR A 296 -8.22 -6.19 -22.27
CA TYR A 296 -8.38 -6.51 -20.85
C TYR A 296 -7.32 -7.51 -20.39
N GLN A 297 -7.05 -7.52 -19.08
CA GLN A 297 -6.22 -8.54 -18.46
C GLN A 297 -7.03 -9.80 -18.12
N ALA A 298 -6.41 -10.96 -18.38
CA ALA A 298 -6.87 -12.26 -17.91
C ALA A 298 -5.69 -12.97 -17.25
N VAL A 299 -5.63 -12.88 -15.93
CA VAL A 299 -4.59 -13.46 -15.10
C VAL A 299 -5.05 -14.84 -14.59
N THR A 300 -4.18 -15.84 -14.56
CA THR A 300 -4.48 -17.14 -13.94
C THR A 300 -3.31 -17.67 -13.13
N TYR A 301 -3.62 -18.33 -12.01
CA TYR A 301 -2.62 -19.02 -11.20
C TYR A 301 -2.43 -20.46 -11.70
N TYR A 302 -1.17 -20.81 -11.97
CA TYR A 302 -0.72 -22.18 -12.21
C TYR A 302 0.09 -22.63 -10.99
N THR A 303 -0.42 -23.64 -10.29
CA THR A 303 0.20 -24.12 -9.06
C THR A 303 1.28 -25.18 -9.29
N SER A 304 2.36 -25.11 -8.52
CA SER A 304 3.58 -25.89 -8.71
C SER A 304 3.30 -27.39 -8.60
N TRP A 305 2.42 -27.74 -7.66
CA TRP A 305 1.96 -29.09 -7.40
C TRP A 305 0.95 -29.62 -8.43
N ALA A 306 0.40 -28.78 -9.32
CA ALA A 306 -0.63 -29.18 -10.29
C ALA A 306 -0.14 -30.32 -11.21
N ARG A 307 1.15 -30.33 -11.54
CA ARG A 307 1.79 -31.32 -12.40
C ARG A 307 1.80 -32.73 -11.82
N SER A 308 1.74 -32.89 -10.49
CA SER A 308 1.97 -34.17 -9.83
C SER A 308 1.05 -35.28 -10.38
N PRO A 309 1.60 -36.40 -10.91
CA PRO A 309 0.79 -37.52 -11.43
C PRO A 309 -0.07 -38.21 -10.37
N GLU A 310 0.31 -38.10 -9.10
CA GLU A 310 -0.43 -38.64 -7.96
C GLU A 310 -1.47 -37.65 -7.41
N GLY A 311 -1.43 -36.40 -7.88
CA GLY A 311 -2.34 -35.33 -7.53
C GLY A 311 -3.21 -34.93 -8.71
N ARG A 312 -3.16 -33.65 -9.09
CA ARG A 312 -4.00 -33.07 -10.13
C ARG A 312 -3.66 -33.58 -11.54
N ASP A 313 -2.43 -34.03 -11.79
CA ASP A 313 -1.94 -34.42 -13.13
C ASP A 313 -2.32 -33.40 -14.23
N PHE A 314 -2.17 -32.11 -13.92
CA PHE A 314 -2.40 -31.01 -14.85
C PHE A 314 -1.06 -30.37 -15.17
N LYS A 315 -0.57 -30.61 -16.39
CA LYS A 315 0.74 -30.14 -16.83
C LYS A 315 0.59 -28.83 -17.59
N PRO A 316 1.67 -28.05 -17.77
CA PRO A 316 1.62 -26.85 -18.59
C PRO A 316 1.02 -27.13 -19.97
N GLN A 317 1.32 -28.26 -20.62
CA GLN A 317 0.74 -28.58 -21.94
C GLN A 317 -0.79 -28.55 -21.97
N ASP A 318 -1.45 -28.89 -20.87
CA ASP A 318 -2.91 -28.92 -20.74
C ASP A 318 -3.53 -27.53 -20.60
N LEU A 319 -2.73 -26.51 -20.25
CA LEU A 319 -3.16 -25.12 -20.15
C LEU A 319 -3.27 -24.46 -21.54
N ASP A 320 -4.47 -24.01 -21.92
CA ASP A 320 -4.66 -23.17 -23.12
C ASP A 320 -4.23 -21.72 -22.82
N ALA A 321 -2.94 -21.44 -23.00
CA ALA A 321 -2.38 -20.11 -22.77
C ALA A 321 -2.98 -19.01 -23.66
N THR A 322 -3.64 -19.35 -24.79
CA THR A 322 -4.27 -18.33 -25.66
C THR A 322 -5.43 -17.59 -24.98
N LYS A 323 -5.86 -18.05 -23.82
CA LYS A 323 -6.96 -17.50 -23.02
C LYS A 323 -6.50 -16.54 -21.94
N PHE A 324 -5.19 -16.37 -21.75
CA PHE A 324 -4.64 -15.60 -20.65
C PHE A 324 -3.62 -14.59 -21.15
N THR A 325 -3.53 -13.46 -20.47
CA THR A 325 -2.45 -12.48 -20.68
C THR A 325 -1.30 -12.73 -19.72
N HIS A 326 -1.60 -13.25 -18.51
CA HIS A 326 -0.61 -13.52 -17.49
C HIS A 326 -0.84 -14.91 -16.86
N ILE A 327 0.25 -15.63 -16.65
CA ILE A 327 0.30 -16.83 -15.82
C ILE A 327 1.12 -16.47 -14.58
N GLN A 328 0.49 -16.56 -13.41
CA GLN A 328 1.16 -16.47 -12.13
C GLN A 328 1.56 -17.87 -11.68
N TYR A 329 2.85 -18.12 -11.57
CA TYR A 329 3.38 -19.40 -11.12
C TYR A 329 3.43 -19.41 -9.59
N ALA A 330 2.52 -20.17 -8.99
CA ALA A 330 2.35 -20.28 -7.55
C ALA A 330 2.94 -21.60 -7.04
N PHE A 331 3.71 -21.66 -5.96
CA PHE A 331 4.37 -20.54 -5.30
C PHE A 331 5.87 -20.81 -5.22
N ALA A 332 6.64 -19.75 -5.06
CA ALA A 332 7.95 -19.82 -4.41
C ALA A 332 7.79 -19.47 -2.92
N ASP A 333 8.76 -19.91 -2.12
CA ASP A 333 8.80 -19.72 -0.66
C ASP A 333 9.93 -18.73 -0.30
N LEU A 334 10.00 -18.36 0.99
CA LEU A 334 11.05 -17.54 1.57
C LEU A 334 12.01 -18.40 2.40
N CYS A 335 13.30 -18.13 2.29
CA CYS A 335 14.28 -18.70 3.20
C CYS A 335 14.33 -17.90 4.51
N TRP A 336 14.23 -18.60 5.63
CA TRP A 336 14.46 -18.02 6.95
C TRP A 336 15.24 -18.98 7.84
N ASN A 337 16.37 -18.51 8.36
CA ASN A 337 17.30 -19.29 9.17
C ASN A 337 17.77 -20.58 8.49
N GLY A 338 17.99 -20.52 7.18
CA GLY A 338 18.45 -21.65 6.35
C GLY A 338 17.36 -22.66 5.98
N VAL A 339 16.09 -22.41 6.35
CA VAL A 339 14.97 -23.30 6.02
C VAL A 339 13.80 -22.58 5.36
N THR A 340 13.00 -23.33 4.61
CA THR A 340 11.74 -22.86 4.01
C THR A 340 10.60 -22.86 5.04
N SER A 341 9.43 -22.33 4.69
CA SER A 341 8.23 -22.37 5.55
C SER A 341 7.80 -23.81 5.87
N GLY A 342 8.09 -24.77 4.98
CA GLY A 342 7.91 -26.22 5.21
C GLY A 342 9.03 -26.90 6.02
N GLY A 343 10.05 -26.16 6.45
CA GLY A 343 11.20 -26.68 7.21
C GLY A 343 12.27 -27.37 6.36
N ALA A 344 12.18 -27.34 5.02
CA ALA A 344 13.19 -27.92 4.15
C ALA A 344 14.44 -27.03 4.11
N ASP A 345 15.63 -27.61 3.88
CA ASP A 345 16.85 -26.83 3.71
C ASP A 345 16.74 -25.93 2.46
N CYS A 346 17.06 -24.64 2.61
CA CYS A 346 17.08 -23.71 1.47
C CYS A 346 18.23 -24.01 0.50
N GLN A 347 19.34 -24.57 0.99
CA GLN A 347 20.50 -24.93 0.19
C GLN A 347 20.38 -26.37 -0.33
N LYS A 348 20.47 -26.55 -1.64
CA LYS A 348 20.34 -27.85 -2.30
C LYS A 348 21.26 -27.95 -3.51
N ALA A 349 22.22 -28.88 -3.41
CA ALA A 349 23.18 -29.13 -4.48
C ALA A 349 22.49 -29.61 -5.78
N GLY A 350 22.95 -29.11 -6.92
CA GLY A 350 22.40 -29.42 -8.24
C GLY A 350 21.10 -28.70 -8.59
N VAL A 351 20.63 -27.79 -7.75
CA VAL A 351 19.45 -26.96 -8.01
C VAL A 351 19.90 -25.52 -8.30
N PRO A 352 19.55 -24.95 -9.48
CA PRO A 352 19.89 -23.57 -9.82
C PRO A 352 19.42 -22.59 -8.75
N LEU A 353 20.25 -21.59 -8.43
CA LEU A 353 20.02 -20.63 -7.35
C LEU A 353 19.86 -21.25 -5.96
N HIS A 354 20.26 -22.50 -5.71
CA HIS A 354 20.23 -23.12 -4.37
C HIS A 354 21.56 -23.79 -3.98
N GLU A 355 22.60 -23.69 -4.82
CA GLU A 355 23.93 -24.29 -4.55
C GLU A 355 24.61 -23.69 -3.32
N ASP A 356 24.48 -22.37 -3.13
CA ASP A 356 25.08 -21.61 -2.03
C ASP A 356 24.12 -21.43 -0.85
N TYR A 357 24.67 -21.08 0.31
CA TYR A 357 23.88 -20.77 1.51
C TYR A 357 22.91 -19.62 1.23
N LYS A 358 21.68 -19.74 1.75
CA LYS A 358 20.62 -18.75 1.58
C LYS A 358 20.37 -17.94 2.83
N PHE A 359 20.41 -16.63 2.65
CA PHE A 359 20.21 -15.67 3.71
C PHE A 359 18.73 -15.38 3.93
N ASN A 360 18.44 -14.82 5.09
CA ASN A 360 17.08 -14.50 5.50
C ASN A 360 16.42 -13.52 4.53
N GLY A 361 15.24 -13.90 4.04
CA GLY A 361 14.46 -13.11 3.09
C GLY A 361 14.67 -13.46 1.62
N GLU A 362 15.62 -14.35 1.28
CA GLU A 362 15.82 -14.76 -0.11
C GLU A 362 14.70 -15.69 -0.61
N VAL A 363 14.33 -15.52 -1.88
CA VAL A 363 13.35 -16.37 -2.58
C VAL A 363 13.95 -17.76 -2.84
N VAL A 364 13.14 -18.80 -2.66
CA VAL A 364 13.53 -20.21 -2.86
C VAL A 364 12.42 -21.01 -3.56
N LEU A 365 12.82 -21.97 -4.40
CA LEU A 365 11.89 -22.94 -5.00
C LEU A 365 11.29 -23.86 -3.94
N GLY A 366 9.97 -24.05 -4.01
CA GLY A 366 9.25 -24.94 -3.10
C GLY A 366 9.42 -26.42 -3.48
N ASP A 367 9.31 -26.75 -4.77
CA ASP A 367 9.53 -28.10 -5.30
C ASP A 367 10.42 -28.02 -6.55
N PRO A 368 11.76 -27.99 -6.38
CA PRO A 368 12.69 -27.82 -7.49
C PRO A 368 12.52 -28.83 -8.63
N VAL A 369 11.98 -30.03 -8.37
CA VAL A 369 11.81 -31.04 -9.42
C VAL A 369 10.66 -30.63 -10.34
N ASN A 370 9.51 -30.32 -9.77
CA ASN A 370 8.34 -29.91 -10.54
C ASN A 370 8.50 -28.48 -11.09
N ASP A 371 9.07 -27.57 -10.31
CA ASP A 371 9.25 -26.17 -10.67
C ASP A 371 10.10 -26.00 -11.94
N LEU A 372 11.26 -26.64 -12.01
CA LEU A 372 12.14 -26.54 -13.18
C LEU A 372 11.50 -27.10 -14.46
N LEU A 373 10.72 -28.19 -14.34
CA LEU A 373 9.97 -28.75 -15.47
C LEU A 373 8.84 -27.82 -15.90
N ASN A 374 8.11 -27.23 -14.95
CA ASN A 374 7.04 -26.30 -15.21
C ASN A 374 7.57 -25.03 -15.92
N PHE A 375 8.64 -24.42 -15.41
CA PHE A 375 9.24 -23.23 -16.04
C PHE A 375 9.70 -23.48 -17.47
N THR A 376 10.36 -24.61 -17.71
CA THR A 376 10.81 -24.98 -19.07
C THR A 376 9.65 -24.98 -20.07
N GLU A 377 8.51 -25.54 -19.68
CA GLU A 377 7.36 -25.73 -20.57
C GLU A 377 6.46 -24.50 -20.66
N LEU A 378 6.30 -23.75 -19.57
CA LEU A 378 5.58 -22.47 -19.56
C LEU A 378 6.33 -21.43 -20.40
N ASN A 379 7.66 -21.39 -20.31
CA ASN A 379 8.47 -20.53 -21.19
C ASN A 379 8.36 -20.94 -22.66
N ALA A 380 8.22 -22.23 -22.97
CA ALA A 380 7.96 -22.66 -24.34
C ALA A 380 6.61 -22.13 -24.88
N LYS A 381 5.59 -21.99 -24.02
CA LYS A 381 4.33 -21.34 -24.40
C LYS A 381 4.48 -19.85 -24.59
N LYS A 382 5.20 -19.16 -23.68
CA LYS A 382 5.51 -17.73 -23.84
C LYS A 382 6.25 -17.46 -25.14
N ALA A 383 7.22 -18.29 -25.51
CA ALA A 383 7.93 -18.17 -26.79
C ALA A 383 6.99 -18.32 -28.02
N ALA A 384 5.90 -19.07 -27.89
CA ALA A 384 4.89 -19.21 -28.93
C ALA A 384 3.83 -18.08 -28.92
N GLN A 385 3.72 -17.33 -27.83
CA GLN A 385 2.78 -16.24 -27.61
C GLN A 385 3.49 -15.06 -26.92
N PRO A 386 4.20 -14.21 -27.67
CA PRO A 386 5.11 -13.21 -27.09
C PRO A 386 4.46 -12.19 -26.13
N ASP A 387 3.15 -11.99 -26.24
CA ASP A 387 2.39 -11.10 -25.35
C ASP A 387 2.03 -11.74 -24.00
N LEU A 388 2.18 -13.07 -23.86
CA LEU A 388 1.94 -13.79 -22.62
C LEU A 388 3.05 -13.50 -21.61
N LYS A 389 2.67 -13.15 -20.38
CA LYS A 389 3.60 -12.90 -19.28
C LYS A 389 3.59 -14.06 -18.29
N LEU A 390 4.77 -14.49 -17.85
CA LEU A 390 4.96 -15.48 -16.81
C LEU A 390 5.58 -14.80 -15.58
N ILE A 391 4.84 -14.77 -14.47
CA ILE A 391 5.21 -14.05 -13.25
C ILE A 391 5.41 -15.06 -12.12
N LEU A 392 6.46 -14.91 -11.32
CA LEU A 392 6.65 -15.72 -10.11
C LEU A 392 5.77 -15.17 -8.99
N SER A 393 4.89 -15.96 -8.39
CA SER A 393 4.19 -15.57 -7.17
C SER A 393 4.90 -16.16 -5.95
N VAL A 394 5.29 -15.30 -5.01
CA VAL A 394 5.98 -15.70 -3.77
C VAL A 394 5.00 -15.57 -2.61
N GLY A 395 4.91 -16.63 -1.79
CA GLY A 395 4.02 -16.66 -0.63
C GLY A 395 2.77 -17.50 -0.84
N GLY A 396 1.62 -16.85 -0.78
CA GLY A 396 0.30 -17.46 -0.64
C GLY A 396 0.00 -17.84 0.81
N TRP A 397 -1.18 -18.43 1.02
CA TRP A 397 -1.70 -18.75 2.36
C TRP A 397 -0.69 -19.44 3.29
N THR A 398 -0.02 -20.50 2.80
CA THR A 398 0.82 -21.38 3.63
C THR A 398 2.30 -20.99 3.68
N TRP A 399 2.79 -20.15 2.76
CA TRP A 399 4.20 -19.75 2.72
C TRP A 399 4.38 -18.25 3.00
N SER A 400 3.42 -17.66 3.72
CA SER A 400 3.49 -16.28 4.19
C SER A 400 4.15 -16.12 5.56
N ASP A 401 4.63 -17.22 6.18
CA ASP A 401 5.19 -17.30 7.53
C ASP A 401 6.16 -16.14 7.86
N PHE A 402 7.04 -15.78 6.93
CA PHE A 402 8.20 -14.92 7.18
C PHE A 402 8.14 -13.52 6.56
N PHE A 403 7.03 -13.12 5.93
CA PHE A 403 6.98 -11.81 5.26
C PHE A 403 7.16 -10.62 6.21
N SER A 404 6.53 -10.62 7.40
CA SER A 404 6.63 -9.49 8.33
C SER A 404 8.08 -9.25 8.76
N VAL A 405 8.80 -10.31 9.11
CA VAL A 405 10.22 -10.21 9.50
C VAL A 405 11.15 -9.96 8.30
N MET A 406 10.82 -10.44 7.10
CA MET A 406 11.55 -10.13 5.87
C MET A 406 11.38 -8.65 5.48
N ALA A 407 10.17 -8.10 5.60
CA ALA A 407 9.89 -6.72 5.25
C ALA A 407 10.46 -5.71 6.26
N ALA A 408 10.78 -6.14 7.48
CA ALA A 408 11.14 -5.27 8.60
C ALA A 408 12.42 -4.42 8.41
N THR A 409 13.43 -4.95 7.72
CA THR A 409 14.73 -4.26 7.58
C THR A 409 15.09 -4.02 6.13
N GLU A 410 15.86 -2.96 5.86
CA GLU A 410 16.37 -2.69 4.51
C GLU A 410 17.20 -3.86 3.96
N GLN A 411 18.01 -4.49 4.82
CA GLN A 411 18.85 -5.63 4.45
C GLN A 411 18.03 -6.82 3.95
N THR A 412 17.00 -7.23 4.66
CA THR A 412 16.16 -8.38 4.29
C THR A 412 15.23 -8.06 3.11
N ARG A 413 14.74 -6.82 2.99
CA ARG A 413 14.02 -6.36 1.79
C ARG A 413 14.89 -6.41 0.54
N LEU A 414 16.16 -6.03 0.66
CA LEU A 414 17.11 -6.10 -0.45
C LEU A 414 17.52 -7.53 -0.79
N ALA A 415 17.69 -8.40 0.20
CA ALA A 415 17.90 -9.83 -0.05
C ALA A 415 16.72 -10.43 -0.84
N PHE A 416 15.49 -10.10 -0.46
CA PHE A 416 14.29 -10.49 -1.22
C PHE A 416 14.30 -9.92 -2.65
N ALA A 417 14.46 -8.60 -2.80
CA ALA A 417 14.40 -7.95 -4.11
C ALA A 417 15.49 -8.43 -5.07
N ASN A 418 16.71 -8.64 -4.58
CA ASN A 418 17.82 -9.12 -5.40
C ASN A 418 17.64 -10.59 -5.80
N SER A 419 17.26 -11.45 -4.85
CA SER A 419 16.98 -12.86 -5.17
C SER A 419 15.78 -13.00 -6.11
N ALA A 420 14.76 -12.15 -6.01
CA ALA A 420 13.66 -12.07 -6.97
C ALA A 420 14.16 -11.75 -8.39
N VAL A 421 15.05 -10.77 -8.55
CA VAL A 421 15.69 -10.45 -9.84
C VAL A 421 16.48 -11.65 -10.37
N GLU A 422 17.25 -12.34 -9.51
CA GLU A 422 17.99 -13.55 -9.90
C GLU A 422 17.05 -14.65 -10.42
N PHE A 423 15.94 -14.90 -9.72
CA PHE A 423 14.93 -15.87 -10.13
C PHE A 423 14.30 -15.52 -11.48
N ILE A 424 13.93 -14.26 -11.67
CA ILE A 424 13.33 -13.79 -12.92
C ILE A 424 14.31 -13.99 -14.09
N ARG A 425 15.60 -13.70 -13.88
CA ARG A 425 16.64 -13.86 -14.91
C ARG A 425 16.95 -15.33 -15.19
N GLU A 426 17.19 -16.13 -14.16
CA GLU A 426 17.56 -17.55 -14.29
C GLU A 426 16.45 -18.36 -14.97
N PHE A 427 15.19 -18.14 -14.54
CA PHE A 427 14.06 -18.90 -15.05
C PHE A 427 13.32 -18.19 -16.18
N GLY A 428 13.86 -17.07 -16.69
CA GLY A 428 13.34 -16.36 -17.86
C GLY A 428 11.92 -15.82 -17.68
N LEU A 429 11.58 -15.33 -16.49
CA LEU A 429 10.25 -14.81 -16.14
C LEU A 429 10.09 -13.33 -16.58
N ASP A 430 8.91 -12.75 -16.36
CA ASP A 430 8.56 -11.38 -16.75
C ASP A 430 8.25 -10.47 -15.57
N GLY A 431 8.30 -10.99 -14.34
CA GLY A 431 8.04 -10.20 -13.14
C GLY A 431 7.87 -11.05 -11.88
N ILE A 432 7.52 -10.38 -10.79
CA ILE A 432 7.21 -10.98 -9.50
C ILE A 432 5.85 -10.48 -8.97
N ASP A 433 5.13 -11.41 -8.35
CA ASP A 433 3.92 -11.18 -7.58
C ASP A 433 4.20 -11.48 -6.12
N ILE A 434 3.82 -10.57 -5.24
CA ILE A 434 3.98 -10.72 -3.79
C ILE A 434 2.61 -11.03 -3.20
N ASP A 435 2.44 -12.28 -2.75
CA ASP A 435 1.21 -12.78 -2.15
C ASP A 435 1.41 -12.96 -0.64
N TRP A 436 1.50 -11.84 0.08
CA TRP A 436 1.65 -11.82 1.54
C TRP A 436 0.28 -11.86 2.22
N GLU A 437 0.02 -12.96 2.92
CA GLU A 437 -1.24 -13.21 3.64
C GLU A 437 -1.07 -13.26 5.18
N TYR A 438 -1.28 -12.17 5.93
CA TYR A 438 -1.42 -10.77 5.49
C TYR A 438 -0.61 -9.82 6.38
N PRO A 439 -0.28 -8.60 5.88
CA PRO A 439 0.33 -7.55 6.69
C PRO A 439 -0.49 -7.23 7.95
N VAL A 440 0.20 -7.04 9.08
CA VAL A 440 -0.34 -6.66 10.40
C VAL A 440 -1.19 -7.72 11.11
N GLU A 441 -2.16 -8.34 10.45
CA GLU A 441 -3.10 -9.28 11.07
C GLU A 441 -3.75 -10.24 10.06
N GLY A 442 -4.25 -11.39 10.54
CA GLY A 442 -4.91 -12.42 9.71
C GLY A 442 -3.94 -13.46 9.15
N GLY A 443 -4.36 -14.21 8.14
CA GLY A 443 -3.55 -15.27 7.52
C GLY A 443 -3.55 -16.58 8.32
N GLU A 444 -2.64 -17.48 7.96
CA GLU A 444 -2.45 -18.77 8.64
C GLU A 444 -1.92 -18.60 10.07
N GLU A 445 -2.36 -19.47 10.98
CA GLU A 445 -1.90 -19.46 12.36
C GLU A 445 -0.39 -19.77 12.42
N GLY A 446 0.38 -18.84 12.97
CA GLY A 446 1.84 -18.95 13.06
C GLY A 446 2.60 -17.94 12.21
N ASN A 447 1.93 -17.24 11.29
CA ASN A 447 2.55 -16.18 10.49
C ASN A 447 3.13 -15.07 11.38
N THR A 448 4.32 -14.59 11.02
CA THR A 448 4.91 -13.40 11.64
C THR A 448 4.08 -12.17 11.30
N GLN A 449 3.83 -11.30 12.28
CA GLN A 449 2.97 -10.12 12.16
C GLN A 449 3.56 -8.97 12.99
N SER A 450 3.45 -7.75 12.46
CA SER A 450 3.84 -6.53 13.16
C SER A 450 2.95 -5.34 12.78
N PRO A 451 2.62 -4.43 13.72
CA PRO A 451 2.00 -3.15 13.36
C PRO A 451 2.83 -2.32 12.37
N ASP A 452 4.15 -2.51 12.35
CA ASP A 452 5.07 -1.81 11.43
C ASP A 452 4.96 -2.33 9.99
N ASP A 453 4.28 -3.46 9.76
CA ASP A 453 4.03 -4.03 8.43
C ASP A 453 3.38 -3.01 7.49
N ARG A 454 2.59 -2.07 8.04
CA ARG A 454 1.99 -0.97 7.28
C ARG A 454 3.01 -0.11 6.54
N GLU A 455 4.09 0.29 7.21
CA GLU A 455 5.15 1.07 6.57
C GLU A 455 6.09 0.17 5.78
N ASN A 456 6.39 -1.01 6.32
CA ASN A 456 7.30 -1.97 5.70
C ASN A 456 6.79 -2.52 4.37
N PHE A 457 5.47 -2.65 4.19
CA PHE A 457 4.89 -3.04 2.91
C PHE A 457 5.20 -2.02 1.82
N THR A 458 5.00 -0.72 2.07
CA THR A 458 5.36 0.34 1.11
C THR A 458 6.86 0.34 0.81
N LEU A 459 7.70 0.20 1.84
CA LEU A 459 9.15 0.12 1.65
C LEU A 459 9.56 -1.11 0.84
N LEU A 460 8.90 -2.26 1.03
CA LEU A 460 9.13 -3.47 0.24
C LEU A 460 8.75 -3.27 -1.22
N MET A 461 7.55 -2.75 -1.51
CA MET A 461 7.13 -2.49 -2.89
C MET A 461 8.10 -1.53 -3.60
N LYS A 462 8.54 -0.48 -2.91
CA LYS A 462 9.56 0.44 -3.42
C LYS A 462 10.89 -0.27 -3.71
N THR A 463 11.44 -0.99 -2.73
CA THR A 463 12.72 -1.69 -2.88
C THR A 463 12.70 -2.70 -4.03
N VAL A 464 11.62 -3.47 -4.17
CA VAL A 464 11.46 -4.42 -5.28
C VAL A 464 11.34 -3.70 -6.61
N ARG A 465 10.53 -2.65 -6.70
CA ARG A 465 10.37 -1.87 -7.94
C ARG A 465 11.69 -1.28 -8.42
N GLU A 466 12.46 -0.71 -7.50
CA GLU A 466 13.79 -0.16 -7.77
C GLU A 466 14.77 -1.23 -8.27
N ALA A 467 14.79 -2.41 -7.66
CA ALA A 467 15.62 -3.53 -8.10
C ALA A 467 15.23 -4.03 -9.50
N LEU A 468 13.92 -4.15 -9.77
CA LEU A 468 13.41 -4.55 -11.08
C LEU A 468 13.69 -3.52 -12.17
N ASP A 469 13.59 -2.23 -11.89
CA ASP A 469 13.91 -1.18 -12.87
C ASP A 469 15.41 -1.11 -13.17
N ALA A 470 16.25 -1.31 -12.15
CA ALA A 470 17.70 -1.38 -12.32
C ALA A 470 18.10 -2.60 -13.16
N ALA A 471 17.54 -3.77 -12.87
CA ALA A 471 17.75 -4.98 -13.67
C ALA A 471 17.20 -4.82 -15.10
N GLY A 472 16.04 -4.19 -15.24
CA GLY A 472 15.41 -3.93 -16.52
C GLY A 472 16.21 -3.00 -17.43
N ALA A 473 16.90 -2.00 -16.86
CA ALA A 473 17.81 -1.13 -17.59
C ALA A 473 18.98 -1.91 -18.20
N GLU A 474 19.56 -2.86 -17.45
CA GLU A 474 20.65 -3.71 -17.91
C GLU A 474 20.19 -4.69 -19.00
N ASP A 475 18.98 -5.22 -18.84
CA ASP A 475 18.45 -6.29 -19.70
C ASP A 475 17.72 -5.76 -20.94
N GLY A 476 17.43 -4.46 -21.01
CA GLY A 476 16.56 -3.87 -22.02
C GLY A 476 15.12 -4.37 -21.93
N ARG A 477 14.66 -4.71 -20.72
CA ARG A 477 13.33 -5.30 -20.46
C ARG A 477 12.58 -4.55 -19.36
N TYR A 478 11.26 -4.49 -19.47
CA TYR A 478 10.40 -4.08 -18.38
C TYR A 478 9.90 -5.28 -17.60
N TYR A 479 10.21 -5.33 -16.30
CA TYR A 479 9.75 -6.38 -15.39
C TYR A 479 8.55 -5.92 -14.57
N LEU A 480 7.55 -6.79 -14.44
CA LEU A 480 6.30 -6.52 -13.72
C LEU A 480 6.46 -6.71 -12.20
N LEU A 481 5.79 -5.87 -11.42
CA LEU A 481 5.59 -6.01 -9.98
C LEU A 481 4.11 -5.98 -9.66
N THR A 482 3.59 -7.07 -9.11
CA THR A 482 2.17 -7.22 -8.77
C THR A 482 2.00 -7.72 -7.34
N ILE A 483 0.76 -7.66 -6.84
CA ILE A 483 0.38 -8.31 -5.59
C ILE A 483 -0.96 -9.03 -5.75
N ALA A 484 -1.16 -10.08 -4.97
CA ALA A 484 -2.47 -10.51 -4.54
C ALA A 484 -2.85 -9.80 -3.23
N SER A 485 -4.06 -9.24 -3.18
CA SER A 485 -4.54 -8.51 -2.00
C SER A 485 -5.79 -9.18 -1.42
N SER A 486 -5.90 -9.20 -0.10
CA SER A 486 -7.15 -9.56 0.56
C SER A 486 -8.30 -8.65 0.10
N GLN A 487 -9.49 -9.22 0.03
CA GLN A 487 -10.73 -8.54 -0.31
C GLN A 487 -11.29 -7.66 0.83
N ALA A 488 -10.68 -7.68 2.01
CA ALA A 488 -11.15 -6.95 3.18
C ALA A 488 -10.62 -5.50 3.25
N ASP A 489 -11.42 -4.60 3.82
CA ASP A 489 -11.09 -3.15 3.91
C ASP A 489 -9.81 -2.89 4.74
N ASN A 490 -9.50 -3.75 5.71
CA ASN A 490 -8.32 -3.60 6.56
C ASN A 490 -7.02 -3.78 5.79
N PHE A 491 -6.98 -4.59 4.71
CA PHE A 491 -5.77 -4.75 3.89
C PHE A 491 -5.33 -3.43 3.25
N ILE A 492 -6.27 -2.61 2.77
CA ILE A 492 -5.97 -1.30 2.19
C ILE A 492 -5.21 -0.42 3.20
N ILE A 493 -5.58 -0.50 4.48
CA ILE A 493 -4.97 0.26 5.57
C ILE A 493 -3.64 -0.38 5.98
N ASN A 494 -3.63 -1.69 6.20
CA ASN A 494 -2.50 -2.46 6.72
C ASN A 494 -1.35 -2.60 5.72
N ALA A 495 -1.59 -2.47 4.42
CA ALA A 495 -0.56 -2.47 3.38
C ALA A 495 -0.21 -1.04 2.90
N ASP A 496 -0.82 -0.01 3.51
CA ASP A 496 -0.79 1.39 3.06
C ASP A 496 -0.95 1.49 1.53
N LEU A 497 -1.99 0.82 1.03
CA LEU A 497 -2.09 0.50 -0.41
C LEU A 497 -2.16 1.76 -1.28
N VAL A 498 -2.66 2.87 -0.72
CA VAL A 498 -2.74 4.18 -1.39
C VAL A 498 -1.36 4.75 -1.72
N ARG A 499 -0.35 4.52 -0.87
CA ARG A 499 1.04 4.88 -1.18
C ARG A 499 1.74 3.78 -1.97
N SER A 500 1.53 2.53 -1.60
CA SER A 500 2.20 1.38 -2.21
C SER A 500 1.84 1.18 -3.69
N VAL A 501 0.65 1.60 -4.13
CA VAL A 501 0.18 1.41 -5.52
C VAL A 501 1.03 2.15 -6.57
N GLU A 502 1.81 3.16 -6.20
CA GLU A 502 2.70 3.85 -7.16
C GLU A 502 3.76 2.90 -7.76
N TYR A 503 4.20 1.91 -6.98
CA TYR A 503 5.23 0.94 -7.36
C TYR A 503 4.68 -0.29 -8.10
N LEU A 504 3.37 -0.51 -8.03
CA LEU A 504 2.72 -1.71 -8.57
C LEU A 504 2.25 -1.51 -10.01
N ASP A 505 2.36 -2.54 -10.82
CA ASP A 505 1.78 -2.58 -12.17
C ASP A 505 0.27 -2.83 -12.09
N PHE A 506 -0.15 -3.82 -11.29
CA PHE A 506 -1.55 -4.07 -10.96
C PHE A 506 -1.70 -4.89 -9.67
N ILE A 507 -2.93 -4.93 -9.16
CA ILE A 507 -3.37 -5.60 -7.94
C ILE A 507 -4.45 -6.62 -8.32
N SER A 508 -4.24 -7.88 -7.94
CA SER A 508 -5.24 -8.93 -8.07
C SER A 508 -5.98 -9.11 -6.75
N ILE A 509 -7.22 -8.63 -6.66
CA ILE A 509 -7.99 -8.71 -5.41
C ILE A 509 -8.63 -10.09 -5.32
N MET A 510 -8.35 -10.84 -4.25
CA MET A 510 -8.87 -12.18 -4.00
C MET A 510 -10.35 -12.15 -3.60
N THR A 511 -11.24 -11.76 -4.51
CA THR A 511 -12.69 -11.62 -4.27
C THR A 511 -13.42 -12.96 -4.20
N TYR A 512 -12.89 -13.90 -3.43
CA TYR A 512 -13.40 -15.23 -3.09
C TYR A 512 -13.01 -15.54 -1.64
N ASP A 513 -13.37 -16.71 -1.11
CA ASP A 513 -13.20 -17.08 0.30
C ASP A 513 -13.85 -16.10 1.29
N TYR A 514 -14.96 -15.48 0.89
CA TYR A 514 -15.82 -14.72 1.82
C TYR A 514 -16.52 -15.62 2.84
N SER A 515 -16.57 -16.93 2.60
CA SER A 515 -17.20 -17.93 3.47
C SER A 515 -16.41 -19.22 3.49
N GLY A 516 -16.45 -19.93 4.62
CA GLY A 516 -15.83 -21.24 4.76
C GLY A 516 -16.37 -22.05 5.92
N THR A 517 -15.70 -23.16 6.24
CA THR A 517 -16.10 -24.08 7.32
C THR A 517 -15.94 -23.47 8.72
N TRP A 518 -15.18 -22.37 8.83
CA TRP A 518 -15.06 -21.55 10.03
C TRP A 518 -16.39 -20.88 10.43
N ASP A 519 -17.30 -20.63 9.48
CA ASP A 519 -18.58 -19.99 9.75
C ASP A 519 -19.57 -20.88 10.53
N SER A 520 -20.58 -20.26 11.14
CA SER A 520 -21.69 -20.98 11.81
C SER A 520 -22.87 -21.28 10.87
N ARG A 521 -22.87 -20.65 9.69
CA ARG A 521 -23.91 -20.78 8.67
C ARG A 521 -23.25 -20.85 7.30
N ALA A 522 -23.79 -21.68 6.42
CA ALA A 522 -23.26 -21.79 5.06
C ALA A 522 -23.74 -20.61 4.21
N HIS A 523 -22.82 -19.96 3.49
CA HIS A 523 -23.15 -18.89 2.57
C HIS A 523 -22.17 -18.82 1.39
N HIS A 524 -22.19 -17.72 0.65
CA HIS A 524 -21.57 -17.65 -0.67
C HIS A 524 -20.05 -17.43 -0.59
N ASN A 525 -19.29 -18.21 -1.36
CA ASN A 525 -17.82 -18.12 -1.45
C ASN A 525 -17.35 -16.83 -2.15
N SER A 526 -17.96 -16.51 -3.30
CA SER A 526 -17.66 -15.32 -4.10
C SER A 526 -18.96 -14.68 -4.62
N PRO A 527 -19.77 -14.08 -3.72
CA PRO A 527 -20.93 -13.29 -4.12
C PRO A 527 -20.48 -12.02 -4.84
N LEU A 528 -21.13 -11.68 -5.95
CA LEU A 528 -20.78 -10.48 -6.73
C LEU A 528 -21.32 -9.20 -6.06
N PHE A 529 -22.55 -9.28 -5.53
CA PHE A 529 -23.25 -8.18 -4.86
C PHE A 529 -23.78 -8.58 -3.47
N TYR A 530 -24.14 -7.58 -2.69
CA TYR A 530 -24.76 -7.77 -1.38
C TYR A 530 -26.16 -8.38 -1.49
N ASP A 531 -26.43 -9.41 -0.68
CA ASP A 531 -27.77 -9.94 -0.46
C ASP A 531 -28.35 -9.38 0.86
N PRO A 532 -29.48 -8.63 0.83
CA PRO A 532 -30.19 -8.19 2.03
C PRO A 532 -30.64 -9.31 2.98
N ALA A 533 -30.72 -10.56 2.52
CA ALA A 533 -31.02 -11.73 3.34
C ALA A 533 -29.80 -12.27 4.12
N HIS A 534 -28.60 -11.75 3.86
CA HIS A 534 -27.39 -12.15 4.58
C HIS A 534 -27.55 -11.94 6.10
N PHE A 535 -27.21 -12.95 6.89
CA PHE A 535 -27.51 -12.97 8.33
C PHE A 535 -26.66 -12.02 9.17
N SER A 536 -25.49 -11.60 8.66
CA SER A 536 -24.60 -10.65 9.34
C SER A 536 -24.79 -9.23 8.82
N VAL A 537 -25.05 -8.28 9.73
CA VAL A 537 -25.17 -6.84 9.42
C VAL A 537 -23.83 -6.18 9.06
N SER A 538 -22.68 -6.77 9.42
CA SER A 538 -21.36 -6.28 9.02
C SER A 538 -20.97 -6.70 7.60
N ALA A 539 -21.73 -7.59 6.95
CA ALA A 539 -21.40 -8.15 5.64
C ALA A 539 -21.78 -7.26 4.45
N SER A 540 -22.22 -6.01 4.68
CA SER A 540 -22.66 -5.11 3.60
C SER A 540 -21.59 -4.81 2.54
N ARG A 541 -20.30 -5.07 2.82
CA ARG A 541 -19.19 -5.01 1.86
C ARG A 541 -18.50 -6.36 1.59
N ASN A 542 -18.97 -7.45 2.19
CA ASN A 542 -18.38 -8.80 2.01
C ASN A 542 -18.88 -9.45 0.71
N HIS A 543 -18.56 -8.84 -0.42
CA HIS A 543 -18.85 -9.31 -1.77
C HIS A 543 -17.93 -8.59 -2.77
N ALA A 544 -17.73 -9.16 -3.96
CA ALA A 544 -16.71 -8.70 -4.90
C ALA A 544 -16.87 -7.21 -5.30
N SER A 545 -18.09 -6.76 -5.60
CA SER A 545 -18.35 -5.34 -5.88
C SER A 545 -18.04 -4.42 -4.70
N GLY A 546 -18.17 -4.89 -3.46
CA GLY A 546 -17.90 -4.11 -2.25
C GLY A 546 -16.40 -3.87 -2.09
N SER A 547 -15.61 -4.93 -2.23
CA SER A 547 -14.15 -4.90 -2.16
C SER A 547 -13.53 -4.05 -3.28
N LEU A 548 -14.04 -4.14 -4.51
CA LEU A 548 -13.62 -3.26 -5.61
C LEU A 548 -13.91 -1.79 -5.31
N LEU A 549 -15.12 -1.49 -4.82
CA LEU A 549 -15.48 -0.11 -4.49
C LEU A 549 -14.67 0.43 -3.31
N ALA A 550 -14.32 -0.39 -2.32
CA ALA A 550 -13.43 0.01 -1.23
C ALA A 550 -12.06 0.46 -1.75
N ASN A 551 -11.48 -0.27 -2.70
CA ASN A 551 -10.22 0.11 -3.36
C ASN A 551 -10.38 1.40 -4.18
N LEU A 552 -11.37 1.46 -5.08
CA LEU A 552 -11.62 2.63 -5.93
C LEU A 552 -11.89 3.90 -5.11
N THR A 553 -12.70 3.80 -4.05
CA THR A 553 -13.04 4.96 -3.19
C THR A 553 -11.91 5.35 -2.24
N SER A 554 -10.93 4.48 -2.01
CA SER A 554 -9.68 4.79 -1.30
C SER A 554 -8.64 5.50 -2.19
N GLY A 555 -8.89 5.62 -3.50
CA GLY A 555 -8.01 6.30 -4.45
C GLY A 555 -7.14 5.38 -5.30
N ILE A 556 -7.36 4.06 -5.24
CA ILE A 556 -6.65 3.11 -6.11
C ILE A 556 -7.19 3.22 -7.55
N PRO A 557 -6.34 3.45 -8.58
CA PRO A 557 -6.82 3.60 -9.94
C PRO A 557 -7.43 2.33 -10.51
N GLY A 558 -8.58 2.43 -11.18
CA GLY A 558 -9.27 1.27 -11.76
C GLY A 558 -8.43 0.48 -12.78
N TYR A 559 -7.60 1.16 -13.56
CA TYR A 559 -6.67 0.52 -14.49
C TYR A 559 -5.56 -0.30 -13.82
N LYS A 560 -5.45 -0.31 -12.48
CA LYS A 560 -4.55 -1.20 -11.74
C LYS A 560 -5.27 -2.34 -11.01
N LEU A 561 -6.59 -2.50 -11.17
CA LEU A 561 -7.38 -3.48 -10.42
C LEU A 561 -7.85 -4.65 -11.29
N ASN A 562 -7.62 -5.87 -10.79
CA ASN A 562 -8.22 -7.09 -11.30
C ASN A 562 -9.16 -7.71 -10.25
N LEU A 563 -10.34 -8.16 -10.70
CA LEU A 563 -11.29 -8.90 -9.87
C LEU A 563 -10.90 -10.39 -9.86
N GLY A 564 -10.74 -10.97 -8.67
CA GLY A 564 -10.45 -12.40 -8.48
C GLY A 564 -11.70 -13.30 -8.60
N VAL A 565 -11.62 -14.34 -9.43
CA VAL A 565 -12.68 -15.34 -9.63
C VAL A 565 -12.21 -16.72 -9.18
N PRO A 566 -13.02 -17.47 -8.40
CA PRO A 566 -12.69 -18.83 -8.04
C PRO A 566 -13.13 -19.80 -9.14
N PHE A 567 -12.21 -20.63 -9.62
CA PHE A 567 -12.48 -21.82 -10.44
C PHE A 567 -12.76 -23.05 -9.59
N TYR A 568 -13.25 -22.83 -8.37
CA TYR A 568 -13.64 -23.84 -7.41
C TYR A 568 -14.90 -23.42 -6.65
N GLY A 569 -15.55 -24.39 -6.00
CA GLY A 569 -16.63 -24.18 -5.04
C GLY A 569 -16.22 -24.58 -3.62
N VAL A 570 -16.96 -24.06 -2.64
CA VAL A 570 -16.81 -24.39 -1.21
C VAL A 570 -18.07 -25.09 -0.72
N GLY A 571 -17.92 -26.15 0.08
CA GLY A 571 -19.01 -26.99 0.55
C GLY A 571 -19.15 -27.08 2.07
N TRP A 572 -20.34 -27.49 2.51
CA TRP A 572 -20.69 -27.73 3.91
C TRP A 572 -21.64 -28.92 4.03
N LEU A 573 -21.56 -29.61 5.16
CA LEU A 573 -22.37 -30.79 5.47
C LEU A 573 -23.61 -30.40 6.28
N GLU A 574 -24.70 -31.12 6.05
CA GLU A 574 -25.91 -31.09 6.92
C GLU A 574 -26.42 -29.67 7.21
N VAL A 575 -26.50 -28.83 6.18
CA VAL A 575 -26.98 -27.45 6.30
C VAL A 575 -28.50 -27.41 6.38
N GLU A 576 -29.02 -26.81 7.45
CA GLU A 576 -30.46 -26.68 7.66
C GLU A 576 -31.12 -25.78 6.60
N ASN A 577 -31.96 -26.36 5.75
CA ASN A 577 -32.71 -25.66 4.71
C ASN A 577 -31.86 -24.95 3.63
N GLY A 578 -30.56 -25.29 3.50
CA GLY A 578 -29.69 -24.79 2.44
C GLY A 578 -29.13 -23.39 2.70
N GLU A 579 -29.22 -22.50 1.72
CA GLU A 579 -28.64 -21.14 1.77
C GLU A 579 -28.92 -20.40 3.09
N TYR A 580 -27.87 -19.86 3.73
CA TYR A 580 -27.89 -19.19 5.05
C TYR A 580 -28.34 -20.08 6.23
N GLY A 581 -28.47 -21.38 6.01
CA GLY A 581 -28.78 -22.39 7.00
C GLY A 581 -27.66 -22.61 8.02
N ALA A 582 -28.02 -23.08 9.21
CA ALA A 582 -27.04 -23.46 10.23
C ALA A 582 -26.24 -24.69 9.76
N ILE A 583 -24.93 -24.66 9.99
CA ILE A 583 -24.05 -25.81 9.72
C ILE A 583 -24.15 -26.73 10.93
N LEU A 584 -24.76 -27.90 10.76
CA LEU A 584 -24.93 -28.87 11.85
C LEU A 584 -23.72 -29.76 12.06
N ARG A 585 -22.89 -29.91 11.00
CA ARG A 585 -21.71 -30.76 11.01
C ARG A 585 -20.53 -30.07 10.32
N LYS A 586 -19.41 -29.95 11.03
CA LYS A 586 -18.23 -29.19 10.59
C LYS A 586 -17.09 -30.08 10.08
N ASP A 587 -17.16 -31.37 10.32
CA ASP A 587 -16.08 -32.33 10.16
C ASP A 587 -16.52 -33.60 9.42
N LEU A 588 -15.60 -34.16 8.65
CA LEU A 588 -15.78 -35.44 7.97
C LEU A 588 -15.45 -36.58 8.93
N ASN A 589 -16.20 -37.69 8.78
CA ASN A 589 -15.83 -38.93 9.43
C ASN A 589 -14.61 -39.50 8.70
N LYS A 590 -13.80 -40.29 9.40
CA LYS A 590 -12.52 -40.82 8.92
C LYS A 590 -12.53 -41.45 7.51
N ASP A 591 -13.65 -42.05 7.10
CA ASP A 591 -13.78 -42.76 5.82
C ASP A 591 -14.69 -42.01 4.81
N GLU A 592 -15.09 -40.76 5.11
CA GLU A 592 -15.95 -39.94 4.27
C GLU A 592 -15.12 -38.97 3.42
N THR A 593 -15.49 -38.84 2.15
CA THR A 593 -14.87 -37.89 1.22
C THR A 593 -15.91 -36.89 0.75
N PHE A 594 -15.58 -35.60 0.81
CA PHE A 594 -16.45 -34.54 0.32
C PHE A 594 -15.58 -33.38 -0.19
N GLY A 595 -15.41 -33.27 -1.50
CA GLY A 595 -14.47 -32.37 -2.15
C GLY A 595 -13.74 -33.10 -3.30
N THR A 596 -13.04 -32.35 -4.16
CA THR A 596 -12.29 -32.92 -5.29
C THR A 596 -10.90 -33.41 -4.87
N TRP A 597 -10.08 -32.49 -4.33
CA TRP A 597 -8.72 -32.76 -3.87
C TRP A 597 -8.58 -32.57 -2.36
N GLU A 598 -9.28 -31.56 -1.85
CA GLU A 598 -9.29 -31.16 -0.44
C GLU A 598 -10.71 -31.23 0.09
N SER A 599 -10.84 -31.53 1.38
CA SER A 599 -12.13 -31.53 2.05
C SER A 599 -12.82 -30.18 1.88
N PHE A 600 -14.10 -30.23 1.50
CA PHE A 600 -14.98 -29.08 1.31
C PHE A 600 -14.62 -28.13 0.15
N LYS A 601 -13.62 -28.44 -0.69
CA LYS A 601 -13.27 -27.65 -1.88
C LYS A 601 -13.49 -28.49 -3.15
N PHE A 602 -14.11 -27.89 -4.16
CA PHE A 602 -14.50 -28.59 -5.39
C PHE A 602 -13.98 -27.86 -6.62
N ASP A 603 -13.19 -28.51 -7.47
CA ASP A 603 -12.84 -27.95 -8.77
C ASP A 603 -14.13 -27.73 -9.58
N TYR A 604 -14.21 -26.63 -10.33
CA TYR A 604 -15.40 -26.36 -11.16
C TYR A 604 -15.69 -27.50 -12.15
N GLN A 605 -14.66 -28.11 -12.72
CA GLN A 605 -14.82 -29.26 -13.62
C GLN A 605 -15.54 -30.44 -12.92
N ASP A 606 -15.22 -30.71 -11.66
CA ASP A 606 -15.88 -31.77 -10.89
C ASP A 606 -17.33 -31.38 -10.58
N LEU A 607 -17.58 -30.12 -10.22
CA LEU A 607 -18.94 -29.60 -10.04
C LEU A 607 -19.78 -29.81 -11.30
N GLU A 608 -19.29 -29.36 -12.46
CA GLU A 608 -19.96 -29.52 -13.75
C GLU A 608 -20.19 -31.00 -14.10
N GLY A 609 -19.18 -31.84 -13.87
CA GLY A 609 -19.18 -33.27 -14.17
C GLY A 609 -20.13 -34.09 -13.29
N ASN A 610 -20.17 -33.81 -11.99
CA ASN A 610 -20.71 -34.73 -10.98
C ASN A 610 -21.77 -34.12 -10.05
N TYR A 611 -21.87 -32.80 -9.92
CA TYR A 611 -22.75 -32.18 -8.91
C TYR A 611 -23.87 -31.32 -9.51
N VAL A 612 -23.60 -30.53 -10.56
CA VAL A 612 -24.62 -29.63 -11.13
C VAL A 612 -25.79 -30.45 -11.68
N ASN A 613 -26.93 -30.39 -10.98
CA ASN A 613 -28.16 -31.14 -11.27
C ASN A 613 -27.95 -32.67 -11.36
N LYS A 614 -27.01 -33.21 -10.59
CA LYS A 614 -26.59 -34.62 -10.58
C LYS A 614 -26.46 -35.14 -9.15
N ASN A 615 -26.47 -36.46 -8.97
CA ASN A 615 -26.18 -37.12 -7.68
C ASN A 615 -26.96 -36.54 -6.47
N GLY A 616 -28.23 -36.18 -6.67
CA GLY A 616 -29.12 -35.62 -5.63
C GLY A 616 -28.96 -34.11 -5.39
N TYR A 617 -27.96 -33.46 -5.99
CA TYR A 617 -27.77 -32.01 -5.94
C TYR A 617 -28.64 -31.31 -6.98
N THR A 618 -29.27 -30.21 -6.57
CA THR A 618 -30.01 -29.31 -7.46
C THR A 618 -29.31 -27.96 -7.53
N ARG A 619 -29.16 -27.40 -8.73
CA ARG A 619 -28.65 -26.03 -8.91
C ARG A 619 -29.71 -25.01 -8.53
N TYR A 620 -29.29 -24.05 -7.73
CA TYR A 620 -30.03 -22.85 -7.36
C TYR A 620 -29.23 -21.60 -7.71
N TRP A 621 -29.90 -20.46 -7.67
CA TRP A 621 -29.35 -19.17 -8.04
C TRP A 621 -29.80 -18.11 -7.05
N ASN A 622 -28.84 -17.37 -6.49
CA ASN A 622 -29.14 -16.19 -5.70
C ASN A 622 -29.20 -14.96 -6.60
N GLU A 623 -30.40 -14.41 -6.74
CA GLU A 623 -30.65 -13.29 -7.66
C GLU A 623 -30.06 -11.95 -7.19
N TYR A 624 -29.88 -11.76 -5.87
CA TYR A 624 -29.27 -10.55 -5.33
C TYR A 624 -27.75 -10.58 -5.49
N ALA A 625 -27.13 -11.67 -5.02
CA ALA A 625 -25.68 -11.84 -5.00
C ALA A 625 -25.08 -12.28 -6.35
N LYS A 626 -25.92 -12.72 -7.31
CA LYS A 626 -25.51 -13.22 -8.64
C LYS A 626 -24.51 -14.38 -8.57
N VAL A 627 -24.82 -15.34 -7.71
CA VAL A 627 -23.96 -16.50 -7.45
C VAL A 627 -24.79 -17.78 -7.43
N ALA A 628 -24.20 -18.86 -7.94
CA ALA A 628 -24.84 -20.17 -7.98
C ALA A 628 -24.54 -20.95 -6.69
N TYR A 629 -25.45 -21.85 -6.35
CA TYR A 629 -25.20 -22.82 -5.30
C TYR A 629 -25.90 -24.14 -5.59
N LEU A 630 -25.41 -25.22 -4.99
CA LEU A 630 -26.00 -26.55 -5.05
C LEU A 630 -26.52 -26.92 -3.66
N TYR A 631 -27.68 -27.56 -3.61
CA TYR A 631 -28.19 -28.13 -2.38
C TYR A 631 -28.72 -29.54 -2.63
N ASN A 632 -28.28 -30.48 -1.80
CA ASN A 632 -28.81 -31.83 -1.77
C ASN A 632 -29.79 -31.95 -0.58
N LYS A 633 -31.07 -32.13 -0.88
CA LYS A 633 -32.14 -32.16 0.13
C LYS A 633 -32.16 -33.43 0.97
N GLU A 634 -31.53 -34.51 0.51
CA GLU A 634 -31.55 -35.80 1.20
C GLU A 634 -30.55 -35.82 2.36
N ASN A 635 -29.36 -35.25 2.16
CA ASN A 635 -28.30 -35.21 3.18
C ASN A 635 -28.05 -33.79 3.74
N GLY A 636 -28.64 -32.75 3.17
CA GLY A 636 -28.46 -31.36 3.60
C GLY A 636 -27.15 -30.72 3.13
N ASN A 637 -26.37 -31.36 2.26
CA ASN A 637 -25.10 -30.79 1.82
C ASN A 637 -25.32 -29.58 0.91
N PHE A 638 -24.54 -28.53 1.14
CA PHE A 638 -24.61 -27.25 0.41
C PHE A 638 -23.24 -26.95 -0.22
N ILE A 639 -23.21 -26.43 -1.44
CA ILE A 639 -21.99 -26.01 -2.13
C ILE A 639 -22.22 -24.66 -2.81
N SER A 640 -21.40 -23.65 -2.50
CA SER A 640 -21.39 -22.36 -3.20
C SER A 640 -20.29 -22.34 -4.27
N TYR A 641 -20.59 -21.83 -5.46
CA TYR A 641 -19.64 -21.80 -6.58
C TYR A 641 -20.04 -20.75 -7.61
N ASN A 642 -19.12 -20.43 -8.51
CA ASN A 642 -19.37 -19.57 -9.65
C ASN A 642 -19.50 -20.40 -10.93
N ASP A 643 -20.36 -19.98 -11.85
CA ASP A 643 -20.64 -20.67 -13.12
C ASP A 643 -20.68 -19.68 -14.29
N GLN A 644 -20.99 -20.17 -15.50
CA GLN A 644 -21.09 -19.31 -16.69
C GLN A 644 -22.00 -18.10 -16.48
N GLN A 645 -23.13 -18.26 -15.76
CA GLN A 645 -24.06 -17.16 -15.54
C GLN A 645 -23.41 -16.10 -14.64
N SER A 646 -22.74 -16.49 -13.55
CA SER A 646 -22.02 -15.50 -12.73
C SER A 646 -20.85 -14.86 -13.46
N MET A 647 -20.13 -15.59 -14.33
CA MET A 647 -19.06 -15.01 -15.17
C MET A 647 -19.55 -13.90 -16.10
N MET A 648 -20.76 -14.01 -16.67
CA MET A 648 -21.35 -12.93 -17.49
C MET A 648 -21.57 -11.66 -16.67
N TYR A 649 -22.09 -11.76 -15.44
CA TYR A 649 -22.26 -10.61 -14.55
C TYR A 649 -20.93 -10.06 -14.05
N THR A 650 -19.95 -10.94 -13.77
CA THR A 650 -18.59 -10.52 -13.39
C THR A 650 -17.96 -9.68 -14.49
N ALA A 651 -18.02 -10.13 -15.75
CA ALA A 651 -17.52 -9.37 -16.87
C ALA A 651 -18.26 -8.03 -17.05
N ALA A 652 -19.59 -8.02 -16.88
CA ALA A 652 -20.37 -6.78 -16.89
C ALA A 652 -19.93 -5.81 -15.78
N LEU A 653 -19.63 -6.31 -14.57
CA LEU A 653 -19.16 -5.48 -13.47
C LEU A 653 -17.76 -4.90 -13.75
N VAL A 654 -16.83 -5.72 -14.23
CA VAL A 654 -15.45 -5.30 -14.61
C VAL A 654 -15.52 -4.14 -15.60
N ARG A 655 -16.32 -4.28 -16.67
CA ARG A 655 -16.51 -3.20 -17.63
C ARG A 655 -17.20 -1.99 -17.01
N SER A 656 -18.23 -2.19 -16.18
CA SER A 656 -18.99 -1.08 -15.60
C SER A 656 -18.20 -0.24 -14.59
N LEU A 657 -17.23 -0.84 -13.90
CA LEU A 657 -16.31 -0.15 -13.00
C LEU A 657 -15.04 0.37 -13.69
N ASP A 658 -14.91 0.09 -14.99
CA ASP A 658 -13.75 0.44 -15.81
C ASP A 658 -12.41 0.00 -15.20
N ILE A 659 -12.35 -1.27 -14.79
CA ILE A 659 -11.12 -1.87 -14.23
C ILE A 659 -10.38 -2.74 -15.26
N ALA A 660 -9.13 -3.09 -14.96
CA ALA A 660 -8.18 -3.70 -15.90
C ALA A 660 -8.58 -5.09 -16.39
N GLY A 661 -9.25 -5.89 -15.54
CA GLY A 661 -9.61 -7.25 -15.93
C GLY A 661 -9.93 -8.17 -14.75
N ILE A 662 -9.55 -9.43 -14.93
CA ILE A 662 -9.81 -10.51 -13.97
C ILE A 662 -8.53 -11.28 -13.63
N MET A 663 -8.55 -11.91 -12.47
CA MET A 663 -7.60 -12.92 -12.04
C MET A 663 -8.37 -14.19 -11.64
N SER A 664 -7.85 -15.37 -11.94
CA SER A 664 -8.48 -16.66 -11.61
C SER A 664 -7.62 -17.55 -10.72
N TRP A 665 -8.23 -18.11 -9.67
CA TRP A 665 -7.66 -19.14 -8.80
C TRP A 665 -8.50 -20.43 -8.88
N GLU A 666 -7.99 -21.57 -9.31
CA GLU A 666 -6.70 -21.83 -9.96
C GLU A 666 -6.93 -22.56 -11.30
N SER A 667 -5.96 -22.48 -12.21
CA SER A 667 -6.12 -22.82 -13.64
C SER A 667 -6.66 -24.24 -13.90
N HIS A 668 -6.24 -25.26 -13.15
CA HIS A 668 -6.73 -26.63 -13.33
C HIS A 668 -8.15 -26.84 -12.82
N GLY A 669 -8.75 -25.89 -12.09
CA GLY A 669 -10.12 -25.98 -11.61
C GLY A 669 -11.16 -25.92 -12.73
N ASP A 670 -10.83 -25.26 -13.86
CA ASP A 670 -11.67 -25.13 -15.04
C ASP A 670 -11.04 -25.79 -16.28
N ARG A 671 -10.71 -27.09 -16.22
CA ARG A 671 -10.12 -27.80 -17.38
C ARG A 671 -11.04 -27.87 -18.60
N SER A 672 -12.35 -27.76 -18.37
CA SER A 672 -13.38 -27.63 -19.40
C SER A 672 -13.32 -26.31 -20.16
N LEU A 673 -12.60 -25.31 -19.61
CA LEU A 673 -12.55 -23.91 -20.07
C LEU A 673 -13.95 -23.27 -20.11
N THR A 674 -14.90 -23.78 -19.33
CA THR A 674 -16.29 -23.35 -19.33
C THR A 674 -16.40 -21.91 -18.80
N LEU A 675 -15.71 -21.62 -17.69
CA LEU A 675 -15.69 -20.29 -17.07
C LEU A 675 -14.77 -19.35 -17.83
N THR A 676 -13.57 -19.85 -18.17
CA THR A 676 -12.52 -19.12 -18.88
C THR A 676 -13.03 -18.61 -20.23
N ASN A 677 -13.70 -19.46 -21.02
CA ASN A 677 -14.24 -19.04 -22.32
C ASN A 677 -15.34 -17.99 -22.16
N GLU A 678 -16.19 -18.08 -21.12
CA GLU A 678 -17.22 -17.06 -20.90
C GLU A 678 -16.61 -15.71 -20.52
N LEU A 679 -15.58 -15.69 -19.66
CA LEU A 679 -14.87 -14.46 -19.30
C LEU A 679 -14.19 -13.82 -20.52
N VAL A 680 -13.32 -14.54 -21.23
CA VAL A 680 -12.55 -14.01 -22.38
C VAL A 680 -13.47 -13.60 -23.54
N ARG A 681 -14.63 -14.26 -23.71
CA ARG A 681 -15.66 -13.86 -24.67
C ARG A 681 -16.20 -12.45 -24.39
N ASN A 682 -16.37 -12.11 -23.11
CA ASN A 682 -16.95 -10.84 -22.64
C ASN A 682 -15.90 -9.77 -22.28
N LEU A 683 -14.64 -10.18 -22.08
CA LEU A 683 -13.46 -9.36 -21.80
C LEU A 683 -12.35 -9.73 -22.79
N PRO A 684 -12.42 -9.26 -24.05
CA PRO A 684 -11.40 -9.57 -25.05
C PRO A 684 -10.03 -9.06 -24.61
N ILE A 685 -8.99 -9.87 -24.86
CA ILE A 685 -7.64 -9.68 -24.31
C ILE A 685 -6.56 -9.33 -25.35
N ASN A 686 -6.83 -9.57 -26.63
CA ASN A 686 -5.82 -9.58 -27.70
C ASN A 686 -6.04 -8.49 -28.76
N GLY A 687 -6.78 -7.43 -28.43
CA GLY A 687 -7.16 -6.36 -29.35
C GLY A 687 -8.21 -6.74 -30.40
N LEU A 688 -8.55 -8.03 -30.53
CA LEU A 688 -9.57 -8.50 -31.45
C LEU A 688 -10.98 -8.20 -30.89
N ALA A 689 -11.93 -8.03 -31.81
CA ALA A 689 -13.32 -7.87 -31.42
C ALA A 689 -13.81 -9.14 -30.69
N GLY A 690 -14.36 -8.96 -29.48
CA GLY A 690 -15.06 -10.01 -28.75
C GLY A 690 -16.43 -10.34 -29.35
N ALA A 691 -17.24 -11.10 -28.61
CA ALA A 691 -18.61 -11.39 -29.03
C ALA A 691 -19.47 -10.11 -29.11
N ALA A 692 -20.53 -10.13 -29.93
CA ALA A 692 -21.49 -9.02 -30.02
C ALA A 692 -22.10 -8.72 -28.64
N ARG A 693 -21.69 -7.57 -28.07
CA ARG A 693 -22.11 -7.10 -26.75
C ARG A 693 -23.55 -6.61 -26.79
N LEU A 694 -24.28 -6.81 -25.68
CA LEU A 694 -25.57 -6.16 -25.50
C LEU A 694 -25.33 -4.69 -25.15
N GLU A 695 -26.01 -3.78 -25.82
CA GLU A 695 -25.84 -2.34 -25.58
C GLU A 695 -26.17 -1.97 -24.13
N GLN A 696 -25.44 -0.99 -23.60
CA GLN A 696 -25.70 -0.41 -22.29
C GLN A 696 -27.02 0.38 -22.32
N PRO A 697 -27.93 0.24 -21.33
CA PRO A 697 -29.11 1.09 -21.22
C PRO A 697 -28.76 2.57 -21.07
N ARG A 698 -29.51 3.45 -21.75
CA ARG A 698 -29.26 4.90 -21.80
C ARG A 698 -30.54 5.70 -21.55
N GLN A 699 -30.39 7.01 -21.43
CA GLN A 699 -31.49 7.99 -21.29
C GLN A 699 -32.41 7.71 -20.09
N LEU A 700 -31.81 7.40 -18.94
CA LEU A 700 -32.56 7.20 -17.70
C LEU A 700 -33.29 8.49 -17.30
N THR A 701 -34.57 8.36 -16.94
CA THR A 701 -35.41 9.48 -16.50
C THR A 701 -36.32 9.08 -15.34
N VAL A 702 -36.58 10.01 -14.43
CA VAL A 702 -37.61 9.86 -13.40
C VAL A 702 -38.97 10.25 -13.99
N LYS A 703 -39.91 9.29 -14.07
CA LYS A 703 -41.28 9.50 -14.56
C LYS A 703 -42.23 9.98 -13.46
N SER A 704 -42.05 9.48 -12.25
CA SER A 704 -42.79 9.95 -11.09
C SER A 704 -41.99 9.70 -9.82
N LYS A 705 -42.29 10.51 -8.80
CA LYS A 705 -41.70 10.41 -7.47
C LYS A 705 -42.80 10.48 -6.42
N ALA A 706 -42.60 9.75 -5.33
CA ALA A 706 -43.43 9.75 -4.15
C ALA A 706 -42.54 9.63 -2.91
N ALA A 707 -43.13 9.68 -1.72
CA ALA A 707 -42.39 9.58 -0.47
C ALA A 707 -41.62 8.27 -0.31
N THR A 708 -42.15 7.16 -0.85
CA THR A 708 -41.57 5.83 -0.67
C THR A 708 -41.43 5.06 -1.99
N ALA A 709 -41.54 5.76 -3.12
CA ALA A 709 -41.46 5.15 -4.44
C ALA A 709 -40.88 6.10 -5.49
N LEU A 710 -40.18 5.53 -6.47
CA LEU A 710 -39.67 6.21 -7.67
C LEU A 710 -40.04 5.36 -8.89
N THR A 711 -40.67 5.97 -9.89
CA THR A 711 -40.83 5.33 -11.20
C THR A 711 -39.80 5.89 -12.15
N VAL A 712 -38.94 5.02 -12.67
CA VAL A 712 -37.87 5.35 -13.61
C VAL A 712 -38.15 4.68 -14.95
N ALA A 713 -37.65 5.27 -16.03
CA ALA A 713 -37.72 4.70 -17.37
C ALA A 713 -36.45 5.02 -18.17
N TRP A 714 -36.20 4.24 -19.21
CA TRP A 714 -35.02 4.33 -20.06
C TRP A 714 -35.39 4.02 -21.51
N GLU A 715 -34.43 4.19 -22.42
CA GLU A 715 -34.57 3.81 -23.82
C GLU A 715 -34.69 2.28 -23.97
N ARG A 716 -35.65 1.81 -24.77
CA ARG A 716 -35.82 0.37 -25.02
C ARG A 716 -34.76 -0.09 -26.03
N LEU A 717 -33.96 -1.07 -25.62
CA LEU A 717 -33.05 -1.81 -26.49
C LEU A 717 -33.80 -2.95 -27.19
N GLU A 718 -33.60 -3.07 -28.50
CA GLU A 718 -34.29 -4.07 -29.34
C GLU A 718 -33.85 -5.51 -28.99
N GLU A 719 -32.58 -5.71 -28.71
CA GLU A 719 -32.00 -7.02 -28.38
C GLU A 719 -32.18 -7.45 -26.91
N ALA A 720 -32.74 -6.58 -26.06
CA ALA A 720 -32.94 -6.88 -24.63
C ALA A 720 -34.30 -7.53 -24.37
N ASP A 721 -34.29 -8.71 -23.73
CA ASP A 721 -35.51 -9.42 -23.32
C ASP A 721 -36.06 -8.92 -21.98
N ALA A 722 -35.18 -8.42 -21.12
CA ALA A 722 -35.53 -7.84 -19.83
C ALA A 722 -34.44 -6.89 -19.33
N TYR A 723 -34.75 -6.18 -18.25
CA TYR A 723 -33.88 -5.25 -17.56
C TYR A 723 -33.89 -5.52 -16.07
N GLU A 724 -32.72 -5.45 -15.45
CA GLU A 724 -32.55 -5.51 -14.01
C GLU A 724 -32.30 -4.11 -13.46
N VAL A 725 -33.02 -3.75 -12.39
CA VAL A 725 -33.00 -2.42 -11.81
C VAL A 725 -32.30 -2.46 -10.47
N TYR A 726 -31.36 -1.55 -10.25
CA TYR A 726 -30.56 -1.44 -9.05
C TYR A 726 -30.74 -0.05 -8.43
N ALA A 727 -30.78 0.00 -7.09
CA ALA A 727 -30.76 1.23 -6.31
C ALA A 727 -29.64 1.15 -5.28
N ASN A 728 -28.74 2.14 -5.28
CA ASN A 728 -27.50 2.12 -4.50
C ASN A 728 -26.76 0.79 -4.67
N ARG A 729 -26.68 0.31 -5.93
CA ARG A 729 -26.05 -0.96 -6.32
C ARG A 729 -26.67 -2.23 -5.71
N THR A 730 -27.82 -2.12 -5.05
CA THR A 730 -28.59 -3.25 -4.57
C THR A 730 -29.69 -3.58 -5.57
N TYR A 731 -29.78 -4.84 -5.98
CA TYR A 731 -30.81 -5.33 -6.89
C TYR A 731 -32.24 -5.08 -6.33
N GLN A 732 -33.14 -4.59 -7.18
CA GLN A 732 -34.52 -4.22 -6.81
C GLN A 732 -35.58 -5.04 -7.54
N GLY A 733 -35.24 -5.60 -8.71
CA GLY A 733 -36.15 -6.42 -9.49
C GLY A 733 -35.81 -6.43 -10.98
N THR A 734 -36.51 -7.32 -11.70
CA THR A 734 -36.40 -7.48 -13.16
C THR A 734 -37.73 -7.09 -13.82
N THR A 735 -37.66 -6.45 -14.99
CA THR A 735 -38.84 -6.09 -15.81
C THR A 735 -38.59 -6.34 -17.29
N LYS A 736 -39.65 -6.70 -18.03
CA LYS A 736 -39.61 -6.76 -19.52
C LYS A 736 -39.91 -5.42 -20.17
N GLU A 737 -40.40 -4.47 -19.39
CA GLU A 737 -40.72 -3.12 -19.83
C GLU A 737 -39.51 -2.20 -19.66
N ASN A 738 -39.45 -1.11 -20.41
CA ASN A 738 -38.41 -0.09 -20.27
C ASN A 738 -38.71 0.93 -19.15
N SER A 739 -39.47 0.51 -18.14
CA SER A 739 -39.77 1.30 -16.94
C SER A 739 -39.97 0.40 -15.73
N PHE A 740 -39.66 0.92 -14.55
CA PHE A 740 -39.78 0.19 -13.28
C PHE A 740 -40.14 1.14 -12.13
N THR A 741 -41.03 0.69 -11.24
CA THR A 741 -41.34 1.41 -10.01
C THR A 741 -40.61 0.76 -8.83
N LEU A 742 -39.60 1.46 -8.33
CA LEU A 742 -38.96 1.18 -7.05
C LEU A 742 -39.93 1.52 -5.93
N ASN A 743 -40.13 0.59 -4.99
CA ASN A 743 -41.04 0.74 -3.86
C ASN A 743 -40.28 0.54 -2.54
N ARG A 744 -40.91 0.91 -1.42
CA ARG A 744 -40.34 0.79 -0.05
C ARG A 744 -39.05 1.60 0.15
N LEU A 745 -38.93 2.71 -0.59
CA LEU A 745 -37.85 3.67 -0.41
C LEU A 745 -38.09 4.54 0.83
N GLN A 746 -37.02 5.13 1.35
CA GLN A 746 -37.06 6.08 2.45
C GLN A 746 -37.41 7.48 1.93
N PRO A 747 -38.30 8.24 2.59
CA PRO A 747 -38.60 9.63 2.23
C PRO A 747 -37.36 10.52 2.28
N GLN A 748 -37.31 11.54 1.42
CA GLN A 748 -36.21 12.51 1.34
C GLN A 748 -34.81 11.89 1.21
N THR A 749 -34.70 10.71 0.59
CA THR A 749 -33.44 9.99 0.42
C THR A 749 -33.04 9.99 -1.05
N ASP A 750 -31.75 10.29 -1.30
CA ASP A 750 -31.15 10.21 -2.63
C ASP A 750 -30.76 8.76 -2.93
N TYR A 751 -31.09 8.30 -4.14
CA TYR A 751 -30.79 6.95 -4.62
C TYR A 751 -30.05 7.03 -5.95
N LEU A 752 -28.94 6.28 -6.05
CA LEU A 752 -28.26 6.01 -7.31
C LEU A 752 -28.98 4.87 -8.04
N ILE A 753 -29.65 5.18 -9.14
CA ILE A 753 -30.37 4.20 -9.95
C ILE A 753 -29.50 3.78 -11.13
N GLN A 754 -29.37 2.46 -11.33
CA GLN A 754 -28.65 1.86 -12.46
C GLN A 754 -29.44 0.70 -13.05
N ILE A 755 -29.31 0.48 -14.36
CA ILE A 755 -30.03 -0.55 -15.11
C ILE A 755 -29.05 -1.44 -15.85
N LEU A 756 -29.26 -2.76 -15.81
CA LEU A 756 -28.65 -3.73 -16.71
C LEU A 756 -29.70 -4.24 -17.69
N ALA A 757 -29.31 -4.48 -18.94
CA ALA A 757 -30.11 -5.24 -19.88
C ALA A 757 -29.62 -6.70 -19.91
N ILE A 758 -30.57 -7.63 -20.11
CA ILE A 758 -30.29 -9.06 -20.25
C ILE A 758 -30.94 -9.61 -21.51
N HIS A 759 -30.21 -10.50 -22.20
CA HIS A 759 -30.71 -11.28 -23.32
C HIS A 759 -30.80 -12.75 -22.93
N ARG A 760 -31.87 -13.43 -23.36
CA ARG A 760 -32.14 -14.82 -23.03
C ARG A 760 -32.25 -15.67 -24.30
N ALA A 761 -31.75 -16.91 -24.23
CA ALA A 761 -32.04 -17.92 -25.24
C ALA A 761 -33.49 -18.43 -25.12
N GLU A 762 -33.91 -19.24 -26.09
CA GLU A 762 -35.25 -19.84 -26.14
C GLU A 762 -35.59 -20.70 -24.92
N ASP A 763 -34.57 -21.33 -24.31
CA ASP A 763 -34.70 -22.13 -23.09
C ASP A 763 -34.77 -21.28 -21.81
N GLY A 764 -34.69 -19.96 -21.93
CA GLY A 764 -34.76 -19.00 -20.84
C GLY A 764 -33.43 -18.72 -20.14
N SER A 765 -32.34 -19.40 -20.51
CA SER A 765 -30.99 -19.13 -20.01
C SER A 765 -30.51 -17.75 -20.44
N ILE A 766 -29.74 -17.07 -19.57
CA ILE A 766 -29.13 -15.77 -19.90
C ILE A 766 -27.91 -16.05 -20.78
N THR A 767 -27.78 -15.33 -21.89
CA THR A 767 -26.67 -15.51 -22.85
C THR A 767 -25.83 -14.26 -23.06
N ARG A 768 -26.35 -13.08 -22.68
CA ARG A 768 -25.63 -11.79 -22.68
C ARG A 768 -26.16 -10.88 -21.58
N VAL A 769 -25.25 -10.14 -20.95
CA VAL A 769 -25.52 -9.10 -19.94
C VAL A 769 -24.81 -7.81 -20.39
N SER A 770 -25.52 -6.69 -20.39
CA SER A 770 -24.94 -5.39 -20.76
C SER A 770 -24.02 -4.84 -19.66
N ASP A 771 -23.36 -3.72 -19.92
CA ASP A 771 -22.81 -2.88 -18.85
C ASP A 771 -23.95 -2.21 -18.08
N PHE A 772 -23.70 -1.83 -16.82
CA PHE A 772 -24.62 -0.99 -16.06
C PHE A 772 -24.75 0.35 -16.76
N SER A 773 -25.96 0.88 -16.86
CA SER A 773 -26.19 2.27 -17.28
C SER A 773 -25.35 3.26 -16.47
N GLU A 774 -25.12 4.44 -17.05
CA GLU A 774 -24.72 5.59 -16.26
C GLU A 774 -25.69 5.78 -15.09
N GLY A 775 -25.14 6.12 -13.93
CA GLY A 775 -25.91 6.26 -12.71
C GLY A 775 -26.78 7.52 -12.71
N MET A 776 -28.08 7.35 -12.47
CA MET A 776 -29.01 8.48 -12.31
C MET A 776 -29.32 8.68 -10.82
N GLN A 777 -28.94 9.84 -10.28
CA GLN A 777 -29.36 10.22 -8.93
C GLN A 777 -30.84 10.65 -8.92
N ALA A 778 -31.62 10.10 -8.00
CA ALA A 778 -33.03 10.43 -7.84
C ALA A 778 -33.43 10.49 -6.37
N LYS A 779 -34.11 11.58 -5.98
CA LYS A 779 -34.58 11.81 -4.61
C LYS A 779 -36.07 11.52 -4.46
N THR A 780 -36.46 10.78 -3.43
CA THR A 780 -37.86 10.61 -3.03
C THR A 780 -38.46 11.89 -2.43
N ASP A 781 -39.79 12.03 -2.52
CA ASP A 781 -40.50 13.16 -1.92
C ASP A 781 -40.58 13.06 -0.39
N ALA A 782 -41.06 14.12 0.25
CA ALA A 782 -41.37 14.09 1.68
C ALA A 782 -42.62 13.25 1.95
N ALA A 783 -42.69 12.62 3.12
CA ALA A 783 -43.91 11.94 3.57
C ALA A 783 -45.08 12.95 3.62
N PRO A 784 -46.31 12.54 3.22
CA PRO A 784 -47.47 13.42 3.32
C PRO A 784 -47.67 13.88 4.77
N SER A 785 -47.71 15.19 5.01
CA SER A 785 -48.01 15.73 6.34
C SER A 785 -49.51 15.60 6.62
N THR A 786 -49.89 14.76 7.58
CA THR A 786 -51.26 14.76 8.09
C THR A 786 -51.38 15.81 9.20
N SER A 787 -52.04 16.92 8.91
CA SER A 787 -52.72 17.74 9.92
C SER A 787 -54.07 18.24 9.39
N PRO A 788 -55.13 18.30 10.22
CA PRO A 788 -56.48 18.57 9.75
C PRO A 788 -56.75 20.07 9.55
N GLY A 789 -57.19 20.41 8.33
CA GLY A 789 -58.15 21.48 7.98
C GLY A 789 -58.02 22.89 8.56
N THR A 790 -57.87 23.89 7.67
CA THR A 790 -58.86 24.98 7.50
C THR A 790 -58.61 25.75 6.20
N SER A 791 -59.70 26.11 5.53
CA SER A 791 -59.79 26.73 4.20
C SER A 791 -59.99 28.25 4.24
N SER A 792 -59.82 28.87 3.06
CA SER A 792 -60.19 30.23 2.59
C SER A 792 -59.06 31.28 2.66
N GLY A 793 -58.80 32.10 1.64
CA GLY A 793 -59.46 32.31 0.35
C GLY A 793 -58.65 33.25 -0.57
N THR A 794 -58.98 33.13 -1.85
CA THR A 794 -58.63 33.86 -3.09
C THR A 794 -58.05 35.29 -3.05
N GLY A 795 -57.15 35.56 -4.00
CA GLY A 795 -56.91 36.88 -4.60
C GLY A 795 -55.73 36.93 -5.57
N SER A 796 -55.99 36.83 -6.88
CA SER A 796 -54.99 37.02 -7.95
C SER A 796 -54.81 38.49 -8.32
N VAL A 797 -53.57 38.98 -8.48
CA VAL A 797 -53.16 39.96 -9.52
C VAL A 797 -51.63 39.87 -9.71
N SER A 798 -51.16 39.62 -10.94
CA SER A 798 -49.84 40.04 -11.44
C SER A 798 -50.00 41.38 -12.18
N PRO A 799 -49.00 42.30 -12.16
CA PRO A 799 -47.98 42.26 -13.22
C PRO A 799 -46.58 42.81 -12.85
N GLY A 800 -45.57 42.37 -13.62
CA GLY A 800 -44.46 43.23 -14.06
C GLY A 800 -43.09 43.03 -13.40
N SER A 801 -42.18 42.37 -14.14
CA SER A 801 -40.73 42.23 -13.85
C SER A 801 -40.02 43.57 -13.59
N PRO A 802 -38.85 43.56 -12.92
CA PRO A 802 -37.60 43.23 -13.62
C PRO A 802 -36.90 41.99 -13.05
N ALA A 803 -36.15 41.30 -13.91
CA ALA A 803 -35.35 40.15 -13.57
C ALA A 803 -34.33 40.50 -12.46
N THR A 804 -34.52 39.91 -11.28
CA THR A 804 -33.47 39.76 -10.28
C THR A 804 -32.87 38.37 -10.49
N VAL A 805 -31.59 38.34 -10.87
CA VAL A 805 -30.79 37.11 -10.95
C VAL A 805 -30.92 36.36 -9.61
N LEU A 806 -31.43 35.12 -9.65
CA LEU A 806 -31.52 34.26 -8.48
C LEU A 806 -30.10 33.91 -7.98
N PRO A 807 -29.82 33.94 -6.67
CA PRO A 807 -28.50 33.62 -6.13
C PRO A 807 -28.18 32.14 -6.36
N GLN A 808 -27.03 31.88 -6.96
CA GLN A 808 -26.72 30.67 -7.73
C GLN A 808 -25.92 29.59 -6.95
N ASP A 809 -26.30 29.09 -5.76
CA ASP A 809 -25.58 28.11 -4.88
C ASP A 809 -24.00 28.15 -4.76
N PRO A 810 -23.34 27.59 -3.71
CA PRO A 810 -21.88 27.39 -3.73
C PRO A 810 -21.51 26.28 -4.72
N VAL A 811 -20.41 26.45 -5.47
CA VAL A 811 -19.90 25.40 -6.37
C VAL A 811 -19.13 24.39 -5.51
N ILE A 812 -19.64 23.15 -5.49
CA ILE A 812 -19.04 22.01 -4.78
C ILE A 812 -18.38 21.14 -5.86
N GLY A 813 -17.10 20.83 -5.69
CA GLY A 813 -16.33 19.98 -6.59
C GLY A 813 -15.31 19.14 -5.82
N GLU A 814 -14.67 18.21 -6.54
CA GLU A 814 -13.49 17.52 -6.03
C GLU A 814 -12.26 18.38 -6.35
N GLY A 815 -11.47 18.69 -5.31
CA GLY A 815 -10.19 19.39 -5.45
C GLY A 815 -9.03 18.42 -5.62
N GLU A 816 -7.85 18.95 -5.93
CA GLU A 816 -6.62 18.15 -6.01
C GLU A 816 -6.38 17.35 -4.72
N GLY A 817 -5.86 16.13 -4.86
CA GLY A 817 -5.56 15.24 -3.73
C GLY A 817 -6.77 14.72 -2.97
N GLY A 818 -7.96 14.65 -3.60
CA GLY A 818 -9.17 14.05 -3.00
C GLY A 818 -9.85 14.92 -1.94
N SER A 819 -9.60 16.23 -1.94
CA SER A 819 -10.23 17.18 -1.01
C SER A 819 -11.67 17.51 -1.42
N LEU A 820 -12.56 17.71 -0.45
CA LEU A 820 -13.88 18.31 -0.71
C LEU A 820 -13.69 19.81 -0.91
N GLN A 821 -13.74 20.28 -2.14
CA GLN A 821 -13.51 21.68 -2.46
C GLN A 821 -14.83 22.47 -2.53
N ILE A 822 -14.86 23.59 -1.82
CA ILE A 822 -16.00 24.52 -1.79
C ILE A 822 -15.51 25.92 -2.13
N LYS A 823 -15.93 26.40 -3.31
CA LYS A 823 -15.67 27.78 -3.71
C LYS A 823 -16.67 28.70 -3.04
N LEU A 824 -16.19 29.54 -2.12
CA LEU A 824 -17.00 30.43 -1.33
C LEU A 824 -17.26 31.74 -2.06
N ARG A 825 -18.46 32.30 -1.82
CA ARG A 825 -18.74 33.69 -2.18
C ARG A 825 -18.10 34.61 -1.17
N SER A 826 -17.53 35.69 -1.68
CA SER A 826 -16.92 36.73 -0.86
C SER A 826 -17.40 38.12 -1.26
N GLU A 827 -17.35 39.04 -0.31
CA GLU A 827 -17.57 40.47 -0.52
C GLU A 827 -16.40 41.27 0.06
N LYS A 828 -16.00 42.36 -0.60
CA LYS A 828 -15.00 43.27 -0.03
C LYS A 828 -15.69 44.31 0.85
N VAL A 829 -15.42 44.25 2.16
CA VAL A 829 -15.90 45.24 3.14
C VAL A 829 -14.68 45.97 3.71
N LYS A 830 -14.62 47.29 3.51
CA LYS A 830 -13.50 48.15 3.97
C LYS A 830 -12.11 47.62 3.57
N GLY A 831 -11.98 47.03 2.38
CA GLY A 831 -10.72 46.51 1.86
C GLY A 831 -10.37 45.08 2.30
N VAL A 832 -11.20 44.43 3.13
CA VAL A 832 -11.04 43.03 3.54
C VAL A 832 -12.06 42.16 2.82
N THR A 833 -11.62 41.05 2.24
CA THR A 833 -12.50 40.03 1.65
C THR A 833 -13.17 39.23 2.77
N ILE A 834 -14.48 39.34 2.92
CA ILE A 834 -15.28 38.58 3.89
C ILE A 834 -15.97 37.44 3.15
N ALA A 835 -15.73 36.21 3.56
CA ALA A 835 -16.39 35.03 3.02
C ALA A 835 -17.26 34.39 4.11
N LYS A 836 -18.48 34.00 3.73
CA LYS A 836 -19.40 33.28 4.62
C LYS A 836 -19.56 31.85 4.14
N VAL A 837 -19.36 30.89 5.03
CA VAL A 837 -19.65 29.49 4.75
C VAL A 837 -21.16 29.27 4.88
N ASP A 838 -21.79 28.75 3.83
CA ASP A 838 -23.19 28.32 3.91
C ASP A 838 -23.28 27.07 4.80
N SER A 839 -23.64 27.28 6.07
CA SER A 839 -23.64 26.20 7.05
C SER A 839 -24.50 25.00 6.66
N ALA A 840 -25.59 25.17 5.91
CA ALA A 840 -26.47 24.06 5.55
C ALA A 840 -25.94 23.27 4.34
N ALA A 841 -25.55 23.98 3.27
CA ALA A 841 -25.02 23.34 2.06
C ALA A 841 -23.66 22.68 2.31
N VAL A 842 -22.76 23.37 3.03
CA VAL A 842 -21.44 22.83 3.37
C VAL A 842 -21.54 21.68 4.36
N LEU A 843 -22.42 21.76 5.37
CA LEU A 843 -22.63 20.62 6.29
C LEU A 843 -23.19 19.39 5.55
N LYS A 844 -24.09 19.59 4.58
CA LYS A 844 -24.58 18.50 3.73
C LYS A 844 -23.44 17.89 2.90
N ALA A 845 -22.63 18.72 2.26
CA ALA A 845 -21.48 18.29 1.46
C ALA A 845 -20.45 17.52 2.31
N VAL A 846 -20.11 18.06 3.48
CA VAL A 846 -19.19 17.44 4.44
C VAL A 846 -19.73 16.10 4.93
N LYS A 847 -21.02 15.99 5.27
CA LYS A 847 -21.62 14.71 5.71
C LYS A 847 -21.73 13.69 4.58
N GLY A 848 -21.85 14.13 3.34
CA GLY A 848 -21.94 13.26 2.16
C GLY A 848 -20.59 12.83 1.58
N SER A 849 -19.51 13.56 1.89
CA SER A 849 -18.16 13.23 1.47
C SER A 849 -17.46 12.34 2.49
N SER A 850 -16.61 11.41 2.06
CA SER A 850 -15.68 10.68 2.94
C SER A 850 -14.38 11.44 3.18
N SER A 851 -14.11 12.50 2.41
CA SER A 851 -12.83 13.21 2.46
C SER A 851 -12.57 13.80 3.84
N PRO A 852 -11.42 13.50 4.47
CA PRO A 852 -11.02 14.13 5.72
C PRO A 852 -10.58 15.59 5.52
N ARG A 853 -10.44 16.06 4.27
CA ARG A 853 -9.98 17.42 3.94
C ARG A 853 -11.11 18.24 3.35
N LEU A 854 -11.41 19.38 3.99
CA LEU A 854 -12.33 20.39 3.46
C LEU A 854 -11.53 21.59 2.96
N GLU A 855 -11.51 21.81 1.64
CA GLU A 855 -10.90 22.99 1.05
C GLU A 855 -11.94 24.10 0.85
N LEU A 856 -11.66 25.27 1.41
CA LEU A 856 -12.48 26.47 1.32
C LEU A 856 -11.74 27.50 0.47
N VAL A 857 -12.11 27.59 -0.81
CA VAL A 857 -11.47 28.47 -1.78
C VAL A 857 -12.18 29.83 -1.79
N VAL A 858 -11.42 30.90 -1.55
CA VAL A 858 -11.90 32.28 -1.53
C VAL A 858 -11.16 33.08 -2.59
N ASP A 859 -11.92 33.73 -3.47
CA ASP A 859 -11.34 34.66 -4.45
C ASP A 859 -10.83 35.92 -3.72
N SER A 860 -9.52 35.95 -3.46
CA SER A 860 -8.84 37.06 -2.80
C SER A 860 -7.44 37.28 -3.37
N SER A 861 -7.32 38.25 -4.27
CA SER A 861 -6.07 38.54 -4.99
C SER A 861 -4.92 39.02 -4.11
N ASP A 862 -5.21 39.57 -2.92
CA ASP A 862 -4.22 40.11 -1.99
C ASP A 862 -3.96 39.20 -0.77
N GLY A 863 -4.50 37.98 -0.80
CA GLY A 863 -4.35 36.97 0.25
C GLY A 863 -5.14 37.27 1.53
N GLN A 864 -5.88 38.38 1.59
CA GLN A 864 -6.62 38.75 2.79
C GLN A 864 -8.00 38.08 2.80
N VAL A 865 -8.37 37.43 3.89
CA VAL A 865 -9.71 36.84 4.05
C VAL A 865 -10.13 36.82 5.51
N LYS A 866 -11.41 37.10 5.76
CA LYS A 866 -12.08 36.77 7.02
C LYS A 866 -13.21 35.78 6.75
N LEU A 867 -13.12 34.62 7.37
CA LEU A 867 -14.01 33.49 7.17
C LEU A 867 -14.66 33.08 8.50
N THR A 868 -15.95 32.73 8.48
CA THR A 868 -16.63 32.15 9.64
C THR A 868 -17.13 30.74 9.31
N VAL A 869 -16.67 29.75 10.06
CA VAL A 869 -17.05 28.33 9.93
C VAL A 869 -17.85 27.94 11.18
N SER A 870 -19.04 27.35 11.01
CA SER A 870 -19.87 26.94 12.15
C SER A 870 -19.24 25.77 12.92
N SER A 871 -19.51 25.67 14.22
CA SER A 871 -19.04 24.54 15.03
C SER A 871 -19.61 23.21 14.56
N GLU A 872 -20.78 23.20 13.92
CA GLU A 872 -21.38 22.01 13.29
C GLU A 872 -20.54 21.45 12.14
N ILE A 873 -19.99 22.32 11.29
CA ILE A 873 -19.09 21.91 10.20
C ILE A 873 -17.79 21.38 10.77
N VAL A 874 -17.23 22.09 11.77
CA VAL A 874 -16.00 21.65 12.44
C VAL A 874 -16.21 20.28 13.10
N ALA A 875 -17.33 20.07 13.78
CA ALA A 875 -17.67 18.78 14.39
C ALA A 875 -17.90 17.68 13.35
N ALA A 876 -18.57 17.99 12.24
CA ALA A 876 -18.81 17.02 11.17
C ALA A 876 -17.52 16.61 10.45
N MET A 877 -16.57 17.53 10.31
CA MET A 877 -15.24 17.22 9.80
C MET A 877 -14.41 16.45 10.84
N ALA A 878 -14.42 16.86 12.12
CA ALA A 878 -13.68 16.17 13.18
C ALA A 878 -14.15 14.71 13.37
N ALA A 879 -15.42 14.41 13.07
CA ALA A 879 -15.95 13.05 13.07
C ALA A 879 -15.31 12.13 12.01
N LYS A 880 -14.49 12.66 11.08
CA LYS A 880 -13.79 11.89 10.04
C LYS A 880 -12.44 11.33 10.49
N GLY A 881 -12.08 11.48 11.77
CA GLY A 881 -10.87 10.92 12.37
C GLY A 881 -9.72 11.92 12.48
N ASP A 882 -8.56 11.42 12.91
CA ASP A 882 -7.42 12.26 13.33
C ASP A 882 -6.73 13.03 12.18
N GLN A 883 -6.99 12.62 10.93
CA GLN A 883 -6.51 13.29 9.71
C GLN A 883 -7.43 14.42 9.23
N ALA A 884 -8.51 14.71 9.97
CA ALA A 884 -9.46 15.73 9.55
C ALA A 884 -8.87 17.14 9.59
N GLU A 885 -8.98 17.88 8.49
CA GLU A 885 -8.45 19.24 8.37
C GLU A 885 -9.32 20.16 7.50
N ILE A 886 -9.14 21.46 7.71
CA ILE A 886 -9.70 22.52 6.87
C ILE A 886 -8.56 23.25 6.18
N LEU A 887 -8.54 23.26 4.85
CA LEU A 887 -7.62 24.04 4.03
C LEU A 887 -8.34 25.31 3.56
N ILE A 888 -7.77 26.48 3.81
CA ILE A 888 -8.30 27.75 3.29
C ILE A 888 -7.36 28.23 2.19
N THR A 889 -7.88 28.45 0.99
CA THR A 889 -7.11 28.96 -0.15
C THR A 889 -7.57 30.38 -0.48
N ALA A 890 -6.70 31.36 -0.27
CA ALA A 890 -6.97 32.78 -0.52
C ALA A 890 -5.85 33.38 -1.40
N GLY A 891 -6.05 33.38 -2.72
CA GLY A 891 -5.05 33.86 -3.67
C GLY A 891 -3.75 33.05 -3.59
N LYS A 892 -2.64 33.71 -3.28
CA LYS A 892 -1.29 33.12 -3.17
C LYS A 892 -0.97 32.53 -1.79
N VAL A 893 -1.97 32.43 -0.92
CA VAL A 893 -1.80 32.02 0.47
C VAL A 893 -2.78 30.89 0.77
N GLN A 894 -2.28 29.82 1.37
CA GLN A 894 -3.11 28.77 1.92
C GLN A 894 -2.90 28.63 3.43
N TYR A 895 -3.93 28.18 4.13
CA TYR A 895 -3.89 27.92 5.56
C TYR A 895 -4.48 26.55 5.86
N ARG A 896 -3.63 25.57 6.19
CA ARG A 896 -4.02 24.19 6.48
C ARG A 896 -4.16 24.00 7.99
N LEU A 897 -5.38 23.69 8.43
CA LEU A 897 -5.77 23.63 9.83
C LEU A 897 -6.23 22.22 10.22
N PRO A 898 -5.35 21.41 10.83
CA PRO A 898 -5.74 20.15 11.46
C PRO A 898 -6.78 20.39 12.55
N LEU A 899 -7.85 19.62 12.56
CA LEU A 899 -8.93 19.79 13.54
C LEU A 899 -8.53 19.34 14.95
N SER A 900 -7.52 18.48 15.07
CA SER A 900 -6.88 18.16 16.36
C SER A 900 -6.25 19.37 17.04
N ALA A 901 -5.95 20.44 16.30
CA ALA A 901 -5.45 21.70 16.82
C ALA A 901 -6.55 22.59 17.45
N LEU A 902 -7.83 22.28 17.21
CA LEU A 902 -8.98 23.07 17.67
C LEU A 902 -9.62 22.47 18.93
N LYS A 903 -9.32 23.05 20.09
CA LYS A 903 -9.98 22.70 21.36
C LYS A 903 -11.28 23.51 21.53
N LEU A 904 -12.38 23.06 20.91
CA LEU A 904 -13.67 23.73 21.03
C LEU A 904 -14.40 23.38 22.35
N GLU A 905 -14.86 24.40 23.06
CA GLU A 905 -15.73 24.26 24.26
C GLU A 905 -17.19 23.98 23.82
N LYS A 906 -18.02 23.38 24.68
CA LYS A 906 -19.41 23.00 24.35
C LYS A 906 -20.27 24.19 23.91
N GLU A 907 -19.98 25.38 24.42
CA GLU A 907 -20.69 26.62 24.12
C GLU A 907 -20.23 27.29 22.81
N SER A 908 -19.22 26.73 22.11
CA SER A 908 -18.67 27.32 20.89
C SER A 908 -19.68 27.27 19.72
N ARG A 909 -19.98 28.44 19.12
CA ARG A 909 -20.91 28.57 17.98
C ARG A 909 -20.22 28.50 16.62
N SER A 910 -19.04 29.09 16.51
CA SER A 910 -18.28 29.15 15.25
C SER A 910 -16.81 29.43 15.52
N ILE A 911 -15.97 29.11 14.54
CA ILE A 911 -14.60 29.62 14.45
C ILE A 911 -14.54 30.71 13.38
N VAL A 912 -13.80 31.77 13.67
CA VAL A 912 -13.52 32.89 12.78
C VAL A 912 -12.04 32.85 12.45
N ILE A 913 -11.73 32.62 11.18
CA ILE A 913 -10.38 32.53 10.64
C ILE A 913 -10.10 33.83 9.91
N SER A 914 -9.04 34.53 10.28
CA SER A 914 -8.63 35.79 9.67
C SER A 914 -7.20 35.70 9.16
N ILE A 915 -7.01 36.01 7.89
CA ILE A 915 -5.72 36.27 7.24
C ILE A 915 -5.78 37.72 6.79
N LEU A 916 -5.09 38.62 7.48
CA LEU A 916 -5.21 40.07 7.26
C LEU A 916 -3.84 40.71 7.16
N LYS A 917 -3.74 41.88 6.53
CA LYS A 917 -2.53 42.69 6.69
C LYS A 917 -2.44 43.18 8.14
N PRO A 918 -1.23 43.18 8.73
CA PRO A 918 -0.99 43.82 10.02
C PRO A 918 -1.35 45.31 9.98
N ASP A 919 -1.49 45.96 11.13
CA ASP A 919 -1.70 47.40 11.11
C ASP A 919 -0.45 48.16 10.58
N SER A 920 -0.60 49.45 10.27
CA SER A 920 0.50 50.21 9.68
C SER A 920 1.73 50.32 10.60
N ALA A 921 1.54 50.36 11.92
CA ALA A 921 2.64 50.47 12.86
C ALA A 921 3.42 49.15 12.95
N GLU A 922 2.73 48.01 12.94
CA GLU A 922 3.33 46.68 12.89
C GLU A 922 4.07 46.45 11.57
N GLN A 923 3.49 46.86 10.42
CA GLN A 923 4.16 46.78 9.12
C GLN A 923 5.46 47.58 9.10
N ASP A 924 5.45 48.82 9.61
CA ASP A 924 6.65 49.66 9.68
C ASP A 924 7.72 49.06 10.61
N ALA A 925 7.31 48.47 11.73
CA ALA A 925 8.23 47.81 12.66
C ALA A 925 8.87 46.56 12.06
N ILE A 926 8.07 45.70 11.40
CA ILE A 926 8.58 44.50 10.71
C ILE A 926 9.52 44.90 9.59
N LYS A 927 9.16 45.90 8.77
CA LYS A 927 10.02 46.39 7.69
C LYS A 927 11.35 46.93 8.21
N THR A 928 11.33 47.62 9.36
CA THR A 928 12.54 48.08 10.03
C THR A 928 13.40 46.89 10.46
N ALA A 929 12.80 45.90 11.13
CA ALA A 929 13.53 44.72 11.60
C ALA A 929 14.11 43.87 10.45
N VAL A 930 13.39 43.72 9.33
CA VAL A 930 13.89 43.06 8.11
C VAL A 930 15.08 43.82 7.53
N GLY A 931 15.01 45.16 7.50
CA GLY A 931 16.09 46.03 7.06
C GLY A 931 17.34 45.94 7.95
N ASP A 932 17.17 45.86 9.27
CA ASP A 932 18.27 45.81 10.25
C ASP A 932 19.15 44.56 10.12
N ILE A 933 18.61 43.48 9.57
CA ILE A 933 19.34 42.23 9.29
C ILE A 933 19.70 42.06 7.81
N ALA A 934 19.51 43.10 6.99
CA ALA A 934 19.75 43.09 5.54
C ALA A 934 19.04 41.93 4.80
N ALA A 935 17.87 41.53 5.29
CA ALA A 935 17.10 40.45 4.71
C ALA A 935 16.28 40.89 3.49
N LYS A 936 16.13 39.98 2.52
CA LYS A 936 15.21 40.13 1.39
C LYS A 936 13.84 39.57 1.77
N LEU A 937 12.78 40.36 1.60
CA LEU A 937 11.41 39.89 1.79
C LEU A 937 10.96 39.08 0.57
N LEU A 938 10.66 37.79 0.77
CA LEU A 938 10.15 36.89 -0.27
C LEU A 938 8.61 36.84 -0.29
N ALA A 939 7.96 36.99 0.87
CA ALA A 939 6.51 37.13 0.99
C ALA A 939 6.14 38.20 2.02
N GLU A 940 5.16 39.03 1.67
CA GLU A 940 4.66 40.13 2.52
C GLU A 940 4.05 39.63 3.85
N PRO A 941 4.18 40.40 4.95
CA PRO A 941 3.66 40.00 6.24
C PRO A 941 2.14 39.94 6.27
N LEU A 942 1.61 38.81 6.75
CA LEU A 942 0.18 38.59 6.97
C LEU A 942 -0.07 38.09 8.40
N GLN A 943 -1.07 38.67 9.05
CA GLN A 943 -1.57 38.26 10.36
C GLN A 943 -2.57 37.10 10.19
N PHE A 944 -2.25 35.97 10.82
CA PHE A 944 -3.12 34.80 10.89
C PHE A 944 -3.70 34.72 12.30
N LYS A 945 -5.03 34.72 12.39
CA LYS A 945 -5.76 34.68 13.66
C LYS A 945 -6.91 33.69 13.60
N ILE A 946 -7.09 32.90 14.65
CA ILE A 946 -8.28 32.08 14.87
C ILE A 946 -8.98 32.55 16.14
N GLU A 947 -10.27 32.87 16.03
CA GLU A 947 -11.12 33.27 17.13
C GLU A 947 -12.31 32.32 17.24
N ILE A 948 -12.72 31.96 18.45
CA ILE A 948 -13.92 31.17 18.72
C ILE A 948 -15.02 32.14 19.14
N THR A 949 -16.20 31.98 18.54
CA THR A 949 -17.42 32.68 18.95
C THR A 949 -18.13 31.88 20.04
N ASP A 950 -18.33 32.45 21.22
CA ASP A 950 -19.03 31.80 22.33
C ASP A 950 -20.57 31.81 22.18
N GLY A 951 -21.27 31.22 23.16
CA GLY A 951 -22.73 31.16 23.22
C GLY A 951 -23.44 32.51 23.30
N ASP A 952 -22.72 33.60 23.59
CA ASP A 952 -23.25 34.97 23.65
C ASP A 952 -22.87 35.78 22.39
N GLY A 953 -22.05 35.23 21.50
CA GLY A 953 -21.59 35.89 20.28
C GLY A 953 -20.29 36.67 20.45
N ASN A 954 -19.60 36.56 21.59
CA ASN A 954 -18.31 37.22 21.80
C ASN A 954 -17.19 36.41 21.13
N LEU A 955 -16.16 37.11 20.65
CA LEU A 955 -14.97 36.50 20.05
C LEU A 955 -13.87 36.35 21.11
N LYS A 956 -13.33 35.15 21.23
CA LYS A 956 -12.16 34.80 22.05
C LYS A 956 -11.08 34.22 21.16
N GLU A 957 -9.88 34.78 21.17
CA GLU A 957 -8.77 34.24 20.40
C GLU A 957 -8.35 32.85 20.90
N LEU A 958 -8.13 31.92 19.97
CA LEU A 958 -7.53 30.63 20.24
C LEU A 958 -6.00 30.76 20.12
N SER A 959 -5.32 30.77 21.26
CA SER A 959 -3.86 30.95 21.33
C SER A 959 -3.07 29.65 21.58
N ASP A 960 -3.73 28.56 21.99
CA ASP A 960 -3.12 27.25 22.25
C ASP A 960 -3.64 26.20 21.27
N PHE A 961 -2.75 25.73 20.39
CA PHE A 961 -3.01 24.67 19.41
C PHE A 961 -2.51 23.29 19.87
N GLY A 962 -2.08 23.16 21.13
CA GLY A 962 -1.44 21.95 21.63
C GLY A 962 -0.14 21.64 20.89
N ARG A 963 0.04 20.38 20.48
CA ARG A 963 1.23 19.89 19.77
C ARG A 963 1.05 19.83 18.24
N ALA A 964 -0.12 20.19 17.72
CA ALA A 964 -0.41 20.08 16.30
C ALA A 964 0.17 21.28 15.54
N PHE A 965 1.16 21.02 14.68
CA PHE A 965 1.66 22.04 13.76
C PHE A 965 0.58 22.40 12.74
N VAL A 966 0.30 23.71 12.63
CA VAL A 966 -0.63 24.27 11.66
C VAL A 966 0.19 24.91 10.53
N SER A 967 -0.16 24.68 9.27
CA SER A 967 0.65 25.11 8.13
C SER A 967 0.11 26.39 7.47
N ARG A 968 0.99 27.37 7.25
CA ARG A 968 0.72 28.58 6.45
C ARG A 968 1.58 28.50 5.20
N ILE A 969 0.97 28.40 4.03
CA ILE A 969 1.68 28.17 2.77
C ILE A 969 1.64 29.46 1.96
N PHE A 970 2.81 29.99 1.62
CA PHE A 970 2.96 31.19 0.79
C PHE A 970 3.52 30.81 -0.58
N GLN A 971 2.89 31.22 -1.67
CA GLN A 971 3.43 31.06 -3.00
C GLN A 971 4.45 32.17 -3.30
N LEU A 972 5.70 31.80 -3.57
CA LEU A 972 6.84 32.70 -3.78
C LEU A 972 7.09 33.06 -5.26
N GLY A 973 6.53 32.26 -6.19
CA GLY A 973 6.71 32.42 -7.64
C GLY A 973 7.77 31.47 -8.20
N ARG A 974 8.27 31.73 -9.41
CA ARG A 974 9.10 30.76 -10.16
C ARG A 974 10.60 30.75 -9.86
N THR A 975 11.07 31.64 -8.99
CA THR A 975 12.49 31.67 -8.61
C THR A 975 12.67 30.83 -7.36
N ALA A 976 13.49 29.78 -7.46
CA ALA A 976 13.85 28.95 -6.31
C ALA A 976 14.46 29.81 -5.19
N PRO A 977 13.91 29.78 -3.96
CA PRO A 977 14.54 30.39 -2.81
C PRO A 977 15.77 29.57 -2.42
N ASN A 978 16.78 30.22 -1.83
CA ASN A 978 17.88 29.47 -1.24
C ASN A 978 17.42 28.89 0.11
N SER A 979 17.00 27.63 0.17
CA SER A 979 16.42 27.02 1.38
C SER A 979 17.34 27.06 2.60
N ASN A 980 18.67 27.12 2.42
CA ASN A 980 19.64 27.28 3.51
C ASN A 980 19.69 28.71 4.08
N GLN A 981 19.21 29.69 3.30
CA GLN A 981 19.22 31.12 3.66
C GLN A 981 17.81 31.69 3.88
N ALA A 982 16.79 31.00 3.38
CA ALA A 982 15.41 31.38 3.48
C ALA A 982 14.72 30.72 4.68
N THR A 983 13.77 31.46 5.24
CA THR A 983 12.93 30.99 6.34
C THR A 983 11.63 31.76 6.39
N GLY A 984 10.59 31.10 6.86
CA GLY A 984 9.48 31.78 7.50
C GLY A 984 9.89 32.41 8.82
N ILE A 985 9.27 33.53 9.13
CA ILE A 985 9.45 34.24 10.39
C ILE A 985 8.12 34.62 11.00
N LEU A 986 8.13 34.87 12.31
CA LEU A 986 7.08 35.55 13.03
C LEU A 986 7.58 36.85 13.67
N TRP A 987 6.66 37.79 13.92
CA TRP A 987 6.94 39.04 14.63
C TRP A 987 6.66 38.91 16.13
N ASP A 988 7.68 39.07 16.98
CA ASP A 988 7.50 39.21 18.44
C ASP A 988 7.55 40.69 18.84
N ALA A 989 6.37 41.31 18.95
CA ALA A 989 6.24 42.72 19.29
C ALA A 989 6.90 43.10 20.64
N LYS A 990 7.05 42.15 21.58
CA LYS A 990 7.66 42.39 22.89
C LYS A 990 9.17 42.59 22.81
N SER A 991 9.87 41.73 22.08
CA SER A 991 11.32 41.86 21.86
C SER A 991 11.65 42.75 20.67
N SER A 992 10.65 43.08 19.83
CA SER A 992 10.84 43.74 18.54
C SER A 992 11.78 42.95 17.62
N GLN A 993 11.66 41.61 17.63
CA GLN A 993 12.50 40.69 16.86
C GLN A 993 11.69 39.83 15.89
N LEU A 994 12.38 39.37 14.86
CA LEU A 994 11.92 38.35 13.93
C LEU A 994 12.41 36.99 14.43
N LEU A 995 11.50 36.06 14.67
CA LEU A 995 11.83 34.72 15.18
C LEU A 995 11.56 33.67 14.10
N HIS A 996 12.40 32.64 14.07
CA HIS A 996 12.27 31.50 13.16
C HIS A 996 10.90 30.82 13.25
N VAL A 997 10.41 30.36 12.10
CA VAL A 997 9.32 29.39 12.00
C VAL A 997 9.80 28.23 11.14
N PRO A 998 9.64 26.97 11.57
CA PRO A 998 9.88 25.80 10.73
C PRO A 998 9.27 25.97 9.34
N THR A 999 10.08 25.81 8.30
CA THR A 999 9.70 26.14 6.93
C THR A 999 10.23 25.12 5.95
N LEU A 1000 9.32 24.55 5.15
CA LEU A 1000 9.66 23.76 3.97
C LEU A 1000 9.50 24.59 2.71
N PHE A 1001 10.41 24.42 1.76
CA PHE A 1001 10.33 25.03 0.44
C PHE A 1001 10.15 23.94 -0.62
N GLU A 1002 9.08 24.03 -1.40
CA GLU A 1002 8.72 23.00 -2.37
C GLU A 1002 8.30 23.63 -3.70
N GLU A 1003 8.64 23.00 -4.81
CA GLU A 1003 8.16 23.35 -6.15
C GLU A 1003 6.85 22.61 -6.43
N ASP A 1004 5.83 23.31 -6.92
CA ASP A 1004 4.48 22.79 -7.14
C ASP A 1004 4.29 21.96 -8.42
N GLY A 1005 5.39 21.49 -9.05
CA GLY A 1005 5.38 20.74 -10.32
C GLY A 1005 5.09 21.60 -11.57
N GLU A 1006 4.57 22.81 -11.41
CA GLU A 1006 4.33 23.80 -12.49
C GLU A 1006 5.42 24.90 -12.55
N GLY A 1007 6.49 24.71 -11.78
CA GLY A 1007 7.60 25.65 -11.69
C GLY A 1007 7.44 26.75 -10.64
N ASN A 1008 6.40 26.78 -9.80
CA ASN A 1008 6.29 27.76 -8.72
C ASN A 1008 6.72 27.18 -7.37
N TRP A 1009 7.47 27.98 -6.64
CA TRP A 1009 7.93 27.66 -5.31
C TRP A 1009 6.93 28.11 -4.26
N THR A 1010 6.75 27.28 -3.25
CA THR A 1010 5.96 27.57 -2.05
C THR A 1010 6.85 27.53 -0.81
N ALA A 1011 6.43 28.24 0.24
CA ALA A 1011 6.99 28.15 1.57
C ALA A 1011 5.91 27.72 2.56
N GLU A 1012 6.00 26.51 3.09
CA GLU A 1012 5.10 25.97 4.12
C GLU A 1012 5.66 26.23 5.51
N LEU A 1013 5.07 27.19 6.22
CA LEU A 1013 5.42 27.57 7.59
C LEU A 1013 4.60 26.75 8.60
N LYS A 1014 5.26 25.87 9.36
CA LYS A 1014 4.63 24.97 10.34
C LYS A 1014 4.76 25.52 11.76
N ARG A 1015 3.63 25.85 12.41
CA ARG A 1015 3.64 26.40 13.79
C ARG A 1015 2.36 26.15 14.61
N THR A 1016 2.51 26.09 15.94
CA THR A 1016 1.44 25.93 16.93
C THR A 1016 0.92 27.26 17.52
N GLY A 1017 0.65 28.29 16.71
CA GLY A 1017 0.20 29.60 17.24
C GLY A 1017 -0.29 30.61 16.20
N ASN A 1018 -1.02 31.63 16.65
CA ASN A 1018 -1.34 32.83 15.85
C ASN A 1018 -0.15 33.80 15.87
N SER A 1019 0.07 34.53 14.77
CA SER A 1019 1.08 35.59 14.69
C SER A 1019 0.96 36.36 13.36
N ILE A 1020 1.87 37.30 13.17
CA ILE A 1020 2.18 37.89 11.86
C ILE A 1020 3.34 37.09 11.27
N TYR A 1021 3.11 36.51 10.10
CA TYR A 1021 4.08 35.66 9.40
C TYR A 1021 4.53 36.31 8.10
N ALA A 1022 5.81 36.15 7.79
CA ALA A 1022 6.40 36.55 6.51
C ALA A 1022 7.47 35.51 6.10
N VAL A 1023 7.95 35.61 4.86
CA VAL A 1023 9.07 34.79 4.38
C VAL A 1023 10.21 35.72 4.00
N ILE A 1024 11.40 35.43 4.52
CA ILE A 1024 12.61 36.22 4.27
C ILE A 1024 13.76 35.32 3.79
N GLU A 1025 14.74 35.94 3.15
CA GLU A 1025 16.01 35.33 2.77
C GLU A 1025 17.16 36.19 3.30
N VAL A 1026 18.10 35.58 4.02
CA VAL A 1026 19.20 36.25 4.70
C VAL A 1026 20.52 35.58 4.33
N SER A 1027 21.50 36.37 3.91
CA SER A 1027 22.86 35.88 3.64
C SER A 1027 23.82 36.36 4.73
N PRO A 1028 23.87 35.71 5.90
CA PRO A 1028 24.73 36.14 7.00
C PRO A 1028 26.22 35.92 6.67
N GLU A 1029 27.08 36.77 7.21
CA GLU A 1029 28.52 36.50 7.22
C GLU A 1029 28.82 35.30 8.12
N THR A 1030 29.62 34.34 7.62
CA THR A 1030 30.02 33.19 8.44
C THR A 1030 31.01 33.62 9.52
N PRO A 1031 30.76 33.32 10.81
CA PRO A 1031 31.71 33.64 11.87
C PRO A 1031 33.09 33.00 11.65
N GLU A 1032 34.15 33.70 12.04
CA GLU A 1032 35.51 33.13 12.01
C GLU A 1032 35.64 31.94 12.98
N GLY A 1033 36.46 30.95 12.61
CA GLY A 1033 36.76 29.80 13.48
C GLY A 1033 35.73 28.65 13.45
N VAL A 1034 34.70 28.72 12.60
CA VAL A 1034 33.74 27.61 12.42
C VAL A 1034 34.42 26.41 11.72
N PRO A 1035 34.39 25.20 12.30
CA PRO A 1035 34.91 24.01 11.64
C PRO A 1035 34.19 23.71 10.32
N ALA A 1036 34.90 23.16 9.32
CA ALA A 1036 34.33 22.86 8.01
C ALA A 1036 33.07 21.98 8.08
N TRP A 1037 33.04 20.98 8.97
CA TRP A 1037 31.91 20.06 9.18
C TRP A 1037 30.65 20.73 9.74
N ALA A 1038 30.78 21.92 10.35
CA ALA A 1038 29.67 22.66 10.96
C ALA A 1038 29.25 23.89 10.15
N LYS A 1039 29.99 24.22 9.08
CA LYS A 1039 29.90 25.53 8.43
C LYS A 1039 28.51 25.80 7.85
N GLU A 1040 27.93 24.82 7.18
CA GLU A 1040 26.61 24.93 6.55
C GLU A 1040 25.50 25.05 7.60
N ASP A 1041 25.47 24.15 8.59
CA ASP A 1041 24.45 24.17 9.64
C ASP A 1041 24.57 25.42 10.54
N VAL A 1042 25.78 25.90 10.83
CA VAL A 1042 25.98 27.17 11.55
C VAL A 1042 25.49 28.35 10.71
N ALA A 1043 25.79 28.39 9.41
CA ALA A 1043 25.25 29.43 8.54
C ALA A 1043 23.71 29.38 8.47
N ALA A 1044 23.14 28.18 8.43
CA ALA A 1044 21.69 27.98 8.36
C ALA A 1044 20.97 28.47 9.63
N ILE A 1045 21.44 28.12 10.84
CA ILE A 1045 20.79 28.62 12.07
C ILE A 1045 20.85 30.14 12.23
N LEU A 1046 21.88 30.78 11.65
CA LEU A 1046 22.03 32.24 11.64
C LEU A 1046 21.11 32.87 10.59
N ALA A 1047 21.06 32.31 9.38
CA ALA A 1047 20.21 32.82 8.30
C ALA A 1047 18.73 32.68 8.67
N LYS A 1048 18.35 31.52 9.22
CA LYS A 1048 16.99 31.18 9.62
C LYS A 1048 16.50 31.90 10.89
N GLN A 1049 17.32 32.76 11.50
CA GLN A 1049 17.00 33.46 12.76
C GLN A 1049 16.68 32.51 13.94
N ILE A 1050 17.25 31.30 13.95
CA ILE A 1050 17.17 30.38 15.10
C ILE A 1050 18.05 30.90 16.23
N VAL A 1051 19.21 31.44 15.87
CA VAL A 1051 20.01 32.32 16.74
C VAL A 1051 19.63 33.76 16.41
N SER A 1052 19.34 34.56 17.43
CA SER A 1052 18.89 35.94 17.22
C SER A 1052 19.97 36.77 16.52
N SER A 1053 19.57 37.80 15.77
CA SER A 1053 20.52 38.67 15.05
C SER A 1053 21.52 39.40 15.95
N THR A 1054 21.17 39.62 17.23
CA THR A 1054 22.08 40.19 18.23
C THR A 1054 23.16 39.18 18.64
N GLU A 1055 22.78 37.93 18.85
CA GLU A 1055 23.69 36.84 19.19
C GLU A 1055 24.54 36.42 17.98
N ALA A 1056 23.99 36.49 16.77
CA ALA A 1056 24.67 36.16 15.53
C ALA A 1056 25.97 36.96 15.34
N LYS A 1057 25.97 38.25 15.70
CA LYS A 1057 27.14 39.15 15.58
C LYS A 1057 28.32 38.75 16.48
N VAL A 1058 28.04 38.02 17.56
CA VAL A 1058 29.04 37.59 18.54
C VAL A 1058 29.13 36.07 18.64
N TYR A 1059 28.53 35.33 17.69
CA TYR A 1059 28.50 33.88 17.73
C TYR A 1059 29.92 33.29 17.63
N ARG A 1060 30.23 32.33 18.50
CA ARG A 1060 31.52 31.62 18.57
C ARG A 1060 31.25 30.12 18.58
N ALA A 1061 31.46 29.47 17.45
CA ALA A 1061 31.02 28.08 17.26
C ALA A 1061 31.84 27.05 18.07
N ASP A 1062 33.08 27.40 18.42
CA ASP A 1062 34.01 26.58 19.20
C ASP A 1062 33.75 26.62 20.72
N GLU A 1063 33.01 27.62 21.21
CA GLU A 1063 32.64 27.73 22.62
C GLU A 1063 31.70 26.60 23.08
N LYS A 1064 31.79 26.26 24.36
CA LYS A 1064 30.86 25.33 25.01
C LYS A 1064 29.50 26.00 25.19
N ILE A 1065 28.44 25.24 24.92
CA ILE A 1065 27.07 25.75 25.01
C ILE A 1065 26.50 25.54 26.43
N THR A 1066 25.87 26.57 26.96
CA THR A 1066 25.16 26.52 28.24
C THR A 1066 23.77 25.90 28.09
N ARG A 1067 23.19 25.48 29.22
CA ARG A 1067 21.85 24.89 29.26
C ARG A 1067 20.77 25.89 28.84
N ALA A 1068 20.91 27.17 29.20
CA ALA A 1068 19.98 28.23 28.78
C ALA A 1068 20.09 28.54 27.28
N GLU A 1069 21.30 28.62 26.72
CA GLU A 1069 21.49 28.82 25.28
C GLU A 1069 20.89 27.65 24.47
N PHE A 1070 21.11 26.41 24.90
CA PHE A 1070 20.55 25.26 24.18
C PHE A 1070 19.02 25.15 24.30
N ALA A 1071 18.45 25.51 25.45
CA ALA A 1071 17.00 25.62 25.61
C ALA A 1071 16.41 26.65 24.63
N SER A 1072 17.06 27.81 24.51
CA SER A 1072 16.67 28.87 23.57
C SER A 1072 16.75 28.40 22.13
N LEU A 1073 17.83 27.67 21.77
CA LEU A 1073 18.01 27.10 20.43
C LEU A 1073 16.88 26.14 20.05
N LEU A 1074 16.47 25.26 20.96
CA LEU A 1074 15.35 24.33 20.74
C LEU A 1074 14.03 25.07 20.54
N VAL A 1075 13.75 26.04 21.42
CA VAL A 1075 12.52 26.84 21.39
C VAL A 1075 12.38 27.61 20.09
N HIS A 1076 13.45 28.27 19.66
CA HIS A 1076 13.47 29.00 18.39
C HIS A 1076 13.38 28.05 17.20
N SER A 1077 14.12 26.92 17.22
CA SER A 1077 14.12 25.95 16.12
C SER A 1077 12.74 25.35 15.85
N LEU A 1078 11.95 25.10 16.89
CA LEU A 1078 10.59 24.57 16.77
C LEU A 1078 9.53 25.68 16.65
N GLY A 1079 9.93 26.95 16.65
CA GLY A 1079 9.04 28.10 16.55
C GLY A 1079 8.00 28.19 17.68
N LEU A 1080 8.35 27.83 18.92
CA LEU A 1080 7.37 27.74 20.02
C LEU A 1080 6.81 29.12 20.44
N ASN A 1081 5.69 29.11 21.17
CA ASN A 1081 5.08 30.32 21.72
C ASN A 1081 5.89 30.86 22.92
N LEU A 1082 6.31 32.12 22.84
CA LEU A 1082 6.93 32.84 23.95
C LEU A 1082 5.89 33.69 24.69
N ASP A 1083 5.18 33.06 25.64
CA ASP A 1083 4.20 33.75 26.51
C ASP A 1083 4.85 34.85 27.37
N SER A 1084 4.05 35.67 28.07
CA SER A 1084 4.52 36.71 29.01
C SER A 1084 4.96 36.18 30.40
N GLY A 1085 4.97 34.86 30.61
CA GLY A 1085 5.37 34.28 31.90
C GLY A 1085 6.88 34.35 32.09
N ALA A 1086 7.33 34.87 33.23
CA ALA A 1086 8.71 34.68 33.68
C ALA A 1086 8.90 33.22 34.10
N SER A 1087 10.13 32.71 33.94
CA SER A 1087 10.50 31.40 34.45
C SER A 1087 10.11 31.24 35.93
N THR A 1088 9.54 30.09 36.29
CA THR A 1088 9.19 29.79 37.69
C THR A 1088 10.39 29.37 38.54
N PHE A 1089 11.57 29.14 37.95
CA PHE A 1089 12.78 28.77 38.68
C PHE A 1089 13.40 29.94 39.44
N THR A 1090 13.88 29.66 40.64
CA THR A 1090 14.41 30.67 41.57
C THR A 1090 15.75 31.26 41.14
N ASP A 1091 16.51 30.56 40.30
CA ASP A 1091 17.80 30.96 39.76
C ASP A 1091 17.72 31.55 38.35
N VAL A 1092 16.51 31.74 37.81
CA VAL A 1092 16.26 32.39 36.51
C VAL A 1092 15.30 33.54 36.73
N GLY A 1093 15.85 34.75 36.91
CA GLY A 1093 15.07 35.97 37.08
C GLY A 1093 14.19 36.30 35.86
N ALA A 1094 13.17 37.14 36.07
CA ALA A 1094 12.31 37.64 35.00
C ALA A 1094 13.06 38.52 33.98
N ASP A 1095 14.21 39.07 34.36
CA ASP A 1095 15.12 39.87 33.56
C ASP A 1095 16.24 39.06 32.90
N HIS A 1096 16.33 37.75 33.17
CA HIS A 1096 17.31 36.89 32.50
C HIS A 1096 17.01 36.82 30.99
N PRO A 1097 18.03 36.94 30.10
CA PRO A 1097 17.81 37.00 28.65
C PRO A 1097 17.01 35.82 28.09
N SER A 1098 17.23 34.61 28.61
CA SER A 1098 16.53 33.38 28.20
C SER A 1098 15.31 33.01 29.07
N SER A 1099 14.78 33.94 29.88
CA SER A 1099 13.72 33.61 30.85
C SER A 1099 12.45 33.08 30.19
N ARG A 1100 12.04 33.68 29.05
CA ARG A 1100 10.83 33.29 28.30
C ARG A 1100 11.02 31.95 27.59
N GLU A 1101 12.21 31.73 27.06
CA GLU A 1101 12.59 30.52 26.32
C GLU A 1101 12.67 29.33 27.26
N ILE A 1102 13.28 29.49 28.43
CA ILE A 1102 13.34 28.45 29.46
C ILE A 1102 11.91 28.04 29.88
N GLU A 1103 11.05 29.02 30.14
CA GLU A 1103 9.64 28.75 30.50
C GLU A 1103 8.90 28.01 29.37
N ALA A 1104 9.05 28.45 28.13
CA ALA A 1104 8.43 27.82 26.96
C ALA A 1104 8.92 26.37 26.76
N ALA A 1105 10.22 26.12 26.92
CA ALA A 1105 10.82 24.80 26.80
C ALA A 1105 10.32 23.84 27.88
N VAL A 1106 10.14 24.31 29.12
CA VAL A 1106 9.63 23.52 30.24
C VAL A 1106 8.15 23.19 30.05
N LYS A 1107 7.34 24.21 29.71
CA LYS A 1107 5.90 24.06 29.45
C LYS A 1107 5.62 23.08 28.31
N SER A 1108 6.50 23.05 27.31
CA SER A 1108 6.40 22.14 26.15
C SER A 1108 6.99 20.75 26.42
N GLY A 1109 7.63 20.55 27.58
CA GLY A 1109 8.23 19.28 27.98
C GLY A 1109 9.56 18.95 27.33
N LEU A 1110 10.19 19.92 26.65
CA LEU A 1110 11.50 19.75 26.01
C LEU A 1110 12.61 19.52 27.04
N ILE A 1111 12.50 20.25 28.17
CA ILE A 1111 13.53 20.29 29.20
C ILE A 1111 12.87 20.27 30.59
N LYS A 1112 13.63 19.81 31.59
CA LYS A 1112 13.24 19.86 33.01
C LYS A 1112 14.31 20.61 33.80
N GLY A 1113 13.91 21.21 34.93
CA GLY A 1113 14.85 21.77 35.91
C GLY A 1113 15.78 20.68 36.48
N ARG A 1114 16.93 21.09 37.02
CA ARG A 1114 17.82 20.19 37.77
C ARG A 1114 17.13 19.69 39.04
N THR A 1115 16.35 20.57 39.65
CA THR A 1115 15.37 20.29 40.71
C THR A 1115 14.06 21.00 40.34
N PRO A 1116 12.97 20.85 41.12
CA PRO A 1116 11.75 21.61 40.87
C PRO A 1116 11.94 23.15 40.87
N ASP A 1117 12.90 23.67 41.64
CA ASP A 1117 13.08 25.12 41.84
C ASP A 1117 14.36 25.70 41.20
N ILE A 1118 15.23 24.85 40.64
CA ILE A 1118 16.55 25.24 40.09
C ILE A 1118 16.70 24.74 38.66
N PHE A 1119 17.02 25.66 37.73
CA PHE A 1119 17.29 25.34 36.33
C PHE A 1119 18.78 25.14 36.00
N ASP A 1120 19.63 25.94 36.64
CA ASP A 1120 21.07 26.10 36.38
C ASP A 1120 21.38 26.62 34.96
N PRO A 1121 21.04 27.89 34.64
CA PRO A 1121 21.12 28.44 33.29
C PRO A 1121 22.55 28.50 32.73
N SER A 1122 23.54 28.70 33.61
CA SER A 1122 24.95 28.86 33.23
C SER A 1122 25.72 27.54 33.11
N ALA A 1123 25.12 26.40 33.51
CA ALA A 1123 25.79 25.11 33.40
C ALA A 1123 26.02 24.71 31.94
N LEU A 1124 27.22 24.22 31.65
CA LEU A 1124 27.55 23.61 30.37
C LEU A 1124 26.86 22.25 30.24
N ILE A 1125 26.22 21.99 29.10
CA ILE A 1125 25.57 20.70 28.85
C ILE A 1125 26.54 19.67 28.31
N THR A 1126 26.42 18.44 28.78
CA THR A 1126 27.12 17.29 28.23
C THR A 1126 26.41 16.78 26.97
N ARG A 1127 27.11 16.03 26.12
CA ARG A 1127 26.53 15.44 24.90
C ARG A 1127 25.34 14.52 25.20
N GLN A 1128 25.38 13.76 26.29
CA GLN A 1128 24.25 12.92 26.69
C GLN A 1128 23.04 13.73 27.19
N GLU A 1129 23.26 14.89 27.82
CA GLU A 1129 22.15 15.78 28.23
C GLU A 1129 21.55 16.51 27.02
N MET A 1130 22.41 16.92 26.08
CA MET A 1130 21.99 17.43 24.78
C MET A 1130 21.10 16.41 24.07
N ALA A 1131 21.48 15.14 24.06
CA ALA A 1131 20.69 14.06 23.48
C ALA A 1131 19.31 13.91 24.14
N VAL A 1132 19.23 13.97 25.47
CA VAL A 1132 17.95 13.90 26.20
C VAL A 1132 17.02 15.06 25.81
N MET A 1133 17.55 16.28 25.73
CA MET A 1133 16.76 17.47 25.39
C MET A 1133 16.29 17.42 23.92
N MET A 1134 17.15 16.96 23.00
CA MET A 1134 16.82 16.76 21.58
C MET A 1134 15.78 15.64 21.37
N ASP A 1135 15.91 14.53 22.08
CA ASP A 1135 14.95 13.42 22.02
C ASP A 1135 13.55 13.84 22.51
N ASN A 1136 13.48 14.68 23.54
CA ASN A 1136 12.20 15.28 23.96
C ASN A 1136 11.64 16.23 22.89
N ALA A 1137 12.50 16.95 22.18
CA ALA A 1137 12.09 17.84 21.08
C ALA A 1137 11.56 17.07 19.87
N ALA A 1138 12.21 15.97 19.48
CA ALA A 1138 11.71 15.08 18.44
C ALA A 1138 10.35 14.46 18.83
N GLN A 1139 10.20 14.02 20.09
CA GLN A 1139 8.93 13.52 20.61
C GLN A 1139 7.84 14.59 20.63
N PHE A 1140 8.18 15.84 20.98
CA PHE A 1140 7.23 16.95 20.94
C PHE A 1140 6.70 17.17 19.52
N ALA A 1141 7.55 17.03 18.51
CA ALA A 1141 7.21 17.18 17.10
C ALA A 1141 6.51 15.96 16.47
N GLY A 1142 6.22 14.91 17.24
CA GLY A 1142 5.35 13.81 16.80
C GLY A 1142 6.05 12.60 16.15
N LYS A 1143 7.39 12.56 16.06
CA LYS A 1143 8.11 11.36 15.63
C LYS A 1143 8.58 10.55 16.84
N ARG A 1144 8.35 9.22 16.82
CA ARG A 1144 8.95 8.30 17.80
C ARG A 1144 9.03 6.84 17.31
N PRO A 1145 10.14 6.42 16.69
CA PRO A 1145 10.48 5.02 16.51
C PRO A 1145 11.48 4.52 17.57
N GLY A 1146 11.45 3.20 17.82
CA GLY A 1146 12.58 2.38 18.30
C GLY A 1146 13.11 2.60 19.73
N SER A 1147 13.42 1.50 20.43
CA SER A 1147 14.10 1.55 21.74
C SER A 1147 15.15 0.46 21.89
N ASP A 1148 15.93 0.19 20.85
CA ASP A 1148 16.99 -0.80 20.95
C ASP A 1148 18.32 -0.17 21.41
N ALA A 1149 18.79 -0.63 22.56
CA ALA A 1149 20.10 -0.25 23.08
C ALA A 1149 21.27 -0.83 22.26
N SER A 1150 20.99 -1.77 21.34
CA SER A 1150 21.98 -2.33 20.40
C SER A 1150 22.67 -1.26 19.56
N MET A 1151 22.01 -0.12 19.29
CA MET A 1151 22.62 1.04 18.60
C MET A 1151 23.84 1.60 19.34
N LEU A 1152 23.98 1.33 20.64
CA LEU A 1152 25.15 1.73 21.41
C LEU A 1152 26.31 0.72 21.31
N ALA A 1153 26.07 -0.50 20.82
CA ALA A 1153 27.03 -1.61 20.86
C ALA A 1153 28.33 -1.32 20.09
N GLY A 1154 28.25 -0.54 19.00
CA GLY A 1154 29.40 -0.11 18.20
C GLY A 1154 30.34 0.89 18.90
N PHE A 1155 29.94 1.46 20.04
CA PHE A 1155 30.70 2.49 20.75
C PHE A 1155 31.43 1.94 21.97
N LYS A 1156 32.75 2.13 22.01
CA LYS A 1156 33.62 1.61 23.10
C LYS A 1156 33.28 2.24 24.46
N ASP A 1157 32.76 3.46 24.45
CA ASP A 1157 32.38 4.23 25.64
C ASP A 1157 30.86 4.16 25.94
N GLN A 1158 30.13 3.20 25.36
CA GLN A 1158 28.69 3.00 25.65
C GLN A 1158 28.38 2.78 27.14
N ALA A 1159 29.34 2.20 27.87
CA ALA A 1159 29.21 1.99 29.32
C ALA A 1159 29.25 3.30 30.12
N GLU A 1160 29.76 4.39 29.54
CA GLU A 1160 29.78 5.71 30.16
C GLU A 1160 28.48 6.49 30.01
N VAL A 1161 27.58 6.05 29.10
CA VAL A 1161 26.26 6.66 28.93
C VAL A 1161 25.42 6.41 30.17
N SER A 1162 24.97 7.48 30.81
CA SER A 1162 24.18 7.39 32.03
C SER A 1162 22.82 6.74 31.75
N ALA A 1163 22.25 6.04 32.74
CA ALA A 1163 20.99 5.29 32.56
C ALA A 1163 19.84 6.16 32.00
N PHE A 1164 19.73 7.42 32.43
CA PHE A 1164 18.70 8.35 31.95
C PHE A 1164 18.88 8.78 30.49
N ALA A 1165 20.09 8.64 29.93
CA ALA A 1165 20.45 9.10 28.59
C ALA A 1165 20.65 7.96 27.59
N ARG A 1166 20.71 6.69 28.03
CA ARG A 1166 20.92 5.54 27.14
C ARG A 1166 19.92 5.49 25.99
N GLN A 1167 18.64 5.55 26.35
CA GLN A 1167 17.53 5.47 25.41
C GLN A 1167 17.47 6.69 24.47
N PRO A 1168 17.56 7.94 24.98
CA PRO A 1168 17.69 9.12 24.12
C PRO A 1168 18.88 9.08 23.15
N VAL A 1169 20.06 8.65 23.61
CA VAL A 1169 21.25 8.58 22.75
C VAL A 1169 21.07 7.53 21.66
N ALA A 1170 20.56 6.34 22.00
CA ALA A 1170 20.28 5.28 21.01
C ALA A 1170 19.31 5.76 19.92
N ARG A 1171 18.18 6.38 20.31
CA ARG A 1171 17.20 6.91 19.35
C ARG A 1171 17.76 8.00 18.46
N LEU A 1172 18.57 8.92 18.98
CA LEU A 1172 19.15 9.97 18.14
C LEU A 1172 20.24 9.44 17.21
N LEU A 1173 20.88 8.32 17.53
CA LEU A 1173 21.79 7.61 16.61
C LEU A 1173 20.99 6.91 15.51
N GLU A 1174 19.92 6.22 15.87
CA GLU A 1174 18.99 5.55 14.94
C GLU A 1174 18.35 6.54 13.97
N LEU A 1175 17.86 7.67 14.49
CA LEU A 1175 17.32 8.78 13.69
C LEU A 1175 18.40 9.61 12.98
N GLN A 1176 19.69 9.29 13.15
CA GLN A 1176 20.84 9.99 12.56
C GLN A 1176 20.92 11.49 12.90
N ILE A 1177 20.22 11.92 13.96
CA ILE A 1177 20.25 13.30 14.47
C ILE A 1177 21.58 13.58 15.17
N MET A 1178 22.09 12.60 15.93
CA MET A 1178 23.37 12.67 16.64
C MET A 1178 24.30 11.56 16.15
N ASN A 1179 25.58 11.89 15.95
CA ASN A 1179 26.64 10.93 15.66
C ASN A 1179 27.63 10.84 16.83
N GLY A 1180 28.42 9.76 16.86
CA GLY A 1180 29.63 9.69 17.69
C GLY A 1180 30.61 10.82 17.38
N VAL A 1181 31.50 11.14 18.32
CA VAL A 1181 32.65 12.03 18.07
C VAL A 1181 33.71 11.35 17.19
N SER A 1182 33.63 10.03 17.07
CA SER A 1182 34.29 9.20 16.08
C SER A 1182 33.42 7.97 15.79
N ALA A 1183 33.82 7.12 14.84
CA ALA A 1183 33.11 5.88 14.51
C ALA A 1183 32.92 4.93 15.72
N THR A 1184 33.79 5.00 16.74
CA THR A 1184 33.75 4.09 17.91
C THR A 1184 33.62 4.80 19.25
N SER A 1185 33.36 6.12 19.29
CA SER A 1185 33.22 6.86 20.57
C SER A 1185 32.11 7.92 20.51
N LEU A 1186 31.29 7.97 21.56
CA LEU A 1186 30.22 8.93 21.76
C LEU A 1186 30.68 10.17 22.55
N ALA A 1187 31.67 10.02 23.43
CA ALA A 1187 32.07 10.98 24.46
C ALA A 1187 30.88 11.54 25.24
N PRO A 1188 30.04 10.69 25.87
CA PRO A 1188 28.72 11.10 26.40
C PRO A 1188 28.81 12.15 27.51
N LYS A 1189 29.91 12.17 28.27
CA LYS A 1189 30.18 13.11 29.37
C LYS A 1189 30.92 14.37 28.94
N ALA A 1190 31.37 14.47 27.68
CA ALA A 1190 32.04 15.67 27.20
C ALA A 1190 31.03 16.82 27.02
N HIS A 1191 31.45 18.06 27.33
CA HIS A 1191 30.63 19.25 27.11
C HIS A 1191 30.49 19.54 25.61
N ALA A 1192 29.25 19.76 25.18
CA ALA A 1192 28.92 20.09 23.79
C ALA A 1192 29.37 21.50 23.42
N THR A 1193 29.73 21.70 22.16
CA THR A 1193 30.03 23.02 21.57
C THR A 1193 28.80 23.62 20.90
N LYS A 1194 28.80 24.94 20.70
CA LYS A 1194 27.77 25.65 19.93
C LYS A 1194 27.67 25.11 18.48
N ALA A 1195 28.80 24.76 17.86
CA ALA A 1195 28.84 24.07 16.56
C ALA A 1195 28.11 22.73 16.57
N GLN A 1196 28.37 21.88 17.57
CA GLN A 1196 27.69 20.59 17.69
C GLN A 1196 26.18 20.76 17.90
N ALA A 1197 25.78 21.74 18.71
CA ALA A 1197 24.37 22.07 18.92
C ALA A 1197 23.68 22.52 17.63
N ALA A 1198 24.32 23.38 16.83
CA ALA A 1198 23.82 23.82 15.54
C ALA A 1198 23.52 22.66 14.60
N VAL A 1199 24.50 21.75 14.44
CA VAL A 1199 24.39 20.59 13.56
C VAL A 1199 23.26 19.65 13.98
N VAL A 1200 23.19 19.27 15.25
CA VAL A 1200 22.14 18.33 15.69
C VAL A 1200 20.74 18.95 15.60
N VAL A 1201 20.60 20.26 15.84
CA VAL A 1201 19.32 20.96 15.68
C VAL A 1201 18.88 20.99 14.21
N MET A 1202 19.76 21.38 13.28
CA MET A 1202 19.41 21.40 11.86
C MET A 1202 19.11 20.00 11.31
N ARG A 1203 19.85 18.98 11.74
CA ARG A 1203 19.54 17.59 11.41
C ARG A 1203 18.19 17.15 11.94
N MET A 1204 17.87 17.47 13.19
CA MET A 1204 16.55 17.21 13.75
C MET A 1204 15.47 17.88 12.92
N LEU A 1205 15.61 19.16 12.56
CA LEU A 1205 14.60 19.83 11.73
C LEU A 1205 14.41 19.14 10.37
N ARG A 1206 15.48 18.65 9.74
CA ARG A 1206 15.40 17.89 8.47
C ARG A 1206 14.70 16.54 8.65
N VAL A 1207 15.12 15.75 9.65
CA VAL A 1207 14.53 14.44 9.97
C VAL A 1207 13.05 14.55 10.35
N LEU A 1208 12.65 15.67 10.97
CA LEU A 1208 11.27 15.93 11.36
C LEU A 1208 10.43 16.58 10.25
N GLU A 1209 10.96 16.77 9.03
CA GLU A 1209 10.27 17.45 7.92
C GLU A 1209 9.80 18.86 8.31
N LEU A 1210 10.64 19.56 9.09
CA LEU A 1210 10.49 20.93 9.57
C LEU A 1210 11.47 21.91 8.91
N SER A 1211 12.41 21.40 8.12
CA SER A 1211 13.29 22.13 7.20
C SER A 1211 13.73 21.19 6.09
N ASN A 1212 13.98 21.69 4.89
CA ASN A 1212 14.59 20.96 3.78
C ASN A 1212 15.74 21.74 3.13
#